data_AF-A0A7S0DQ97-F1
#
_entry.id   AF-A0A7S0DQ97-F1
#
_cell.length_a   1.000
_cell.length_b   1.000
_cell.length_c   1.000
_cell.angle_alpha   90.00
_cell.angle_beta   90.00
_cell.angle_gamma   90.00
#
_symmetry.space_group_name_H-M   'P 1'
#
loop_
_entity.id
_entity.type
_entity.pdbx_description
1 polymer ?
#
loop_
_entity_poly.entity_id
_entity_poly.type
_entity_poly.pdbx_seq_one_letter_code
_entity_poly.pdbx_strand_id
1 'polypeptide(L)'
;ATSHLEAKMRLLVLVATAFGLVSGLQNALEPYEGGVWLHSMDHGMTPSSNLTALVGENSPKKEEKIGEDRPKKFLTPYKDVNNGKKCPTYVATCGKTKNCVSVDLVDKLPITKYRTIPHEKIIKVLQQRKDLRSKHLRIRSIQEWYFACGFYTFPLIVMNQLLVAKALDLIGDKKPFVYMPEDHHYHNCAQNKSQLDFWEKWFQPVSSEANWRNISEEDVWEFSQDSIVTMYYDTRTVHAYPYSERDSGDAKWIQHQRELAGLVNTEYLHVNSDLRKESLEYTSGAFGSEETKVMGVHMRGTDKFTSHKIVPETYIAETDLFMKNNPDGKIFLATDDPEYVTTMKNKYGNDKLLTRPVMRAAHNIFYNDSVDKDKKCREVLLDSLVLAQCDSMVKTWSGVSEFAVYFRDSEFGQSPKFDKVVDLQLEGPSQISVLAMTDDEESSKDEEKNNLTACEDMDFIRRNSTYLPPVLRYLKCDQGHESKQIDSQLSFLASDKCDRYSGSAFMNKGHDHIRPKITPHLVELGFGATMHSLVKPMMMAIKNGYCIHDPIGWNKYNCSSWSQLFQSVDTPMSGLDEDSVVEPIQTSYKDSSFCHLVFQGQSRWDWEYKGWKKCSLDYSVETNGVQVLPEPYQKKGLFFTVAHILSFLMRPKAALYKEVREFKEKIGWPKDQPVIALHVRHGDSCLETATQQARKCDSFDTHMESVEKIAKKYGIKHVYIATDSDTIWKGLKKYPQYTFLYDKKEERGGKRNNETVDILLEARRLNGCNEAYNVVKDLALLGEGDAFVGKFTSNIDRIAYVLQYRRAGTFTPYISMDSPWCFDFGVRSGRTNTGMDFYC
;
A
#
# COMPACT_ATOMS: atom_id res chain seq x y z
N ALA A 1 48.85 -21.80 22.15
CA ALA A 1 47.38 -21.82 22.14
C ALA A 1 46.81 -23.17 21.68
N THR A 2 47.43 -23.85 20.70
CA THR A 2 47.03 -25.20 20.23
C THR A 2 47.37 -26.34 21.20
N SER A 3 48.44 -26.23 21.99
CA SER A 3 48.81 -27.24 22.99
C SER A 3 47.86 -27.33 24.20
N HIS A 4 47.10 -26.26 24.48
CA HIS A 4 46.17 -26.23 25.62
C HIS A 4 44.82 -26.89 25.32
N LEU A 5 44.47 -27.02 24.03
CA LEU A 5 43.23 -27.64 23.57
C LEU A 5 43.36 -29.18 23.53
N GLU A 6 44.54 -29.69 23.13
CA GLU A 6 44.85 -31.13 23.14
C GLU A 6 44.84 -31.71 24.56
N ALA A 7 45.39 -30.97 25.54
CA ALA A 7 45.39 -31.40 26.94
C ALA A 7 43.98 -31.48 27.54
N LYS A 8 43.07 -30.58 27.15
CA LYS A 8 41.67 -30.60 27.59
C LYS A 8 40.86 -31.73 26.95
N MET A 9 41.11 -32.06 25.69
CA MET A 9 40.47 -33.21 25.05
C MET A 9 40.94 -34.55 25.64
N ARG A 10 42.23 -34.69 25.95
CA ARG A 10 42.74 -35.91 26.62
C ARG A 10 42.16 -36.08 28.03
N LEU A 11 41.94 -34.98 28.76
CA LEU A 11 41.28 -35.03 30.07
C LEU A 11 39.79 -35.42 29.96
N LEU A 12 39.09 -34.96 28.92
CA LEU A 12 37.69 -35.32 28.69
C LEU A 12 37.51 -36.82 28.36
N VAL A 13 38.43 -37.38 27.56
CA VAL A 13 38.43 -38.81 27.21
C VAL A 13 38.77 -39.67 28.44
N LEU A 14 39.69 -39.23 29.30
CA LEU A 14 40.01 -39.92 30.55
C LEU A 14 38.86 -39.90 31.55
N VAL A 15 38.12 -38.79 31.65
CA VAL A 15 36.94 -38.68 32.52
C VAL A 15 35.78 -39.53 31.99
N ALA A 16 35.54 -39.55 30.68
CA ALA A 16 34.50 -40.40 30.08
C ALA A 16 34.78 -41.90 30.28
N THR A 17 36.06 -42.30 30.27
CA THR A 17 36.48 -43.69 30.52
C THR A 17 36.38 -44.06 32.01
N ALA A 18 36.66 -43.13 32.93
CA ALA A 18 36.58 -43.35 34.37
C ALA A 18 35.14 -43.48 34.92
N PHE A 19 34.14 -42.94 34.19
CA PHE A 19 32.73 -42.98 34.60
C PHE A 19 31.89 -44.05 33.87
N GLY A 20 32.49 -44.95 33.09
CA GLY A 20 31.78 -46.09 32.51
C GLY A 20 30.68 -45.74 31.51
N LEU A 21 30.75 -44.58 30.84
CA LEU A 21 29.71 -44.05 29.95
C LEU A 21 29.87 -44.46 28.48
N VAL A 22 30.41 -45.65 28.20
CA VAL A 22 30.47 -46.18 26.82
C VAL A 22 29.97 -47.62 26.78
N SER A 23 28.65 -47.77 26.67
CA SER A 23 28.02 -48.97 26.15
C SER A 23 26.96 -48.56 25.13
N GLY A 24 27.32 -48.61 23.85
CA GLY A 24 26.38 -48.34 22.76
C GLY A 24 26.97 -47.54 21.60
N LEU A 25 28.05 -48.03 20.99
CA LEU A 25 28.51 -47.58 19.67
C LEU A 25 29.38 -48.68 19.04
N GLN A 26 28.74 -49.82 18.79
CA GLN A 26 29.25 -50.89 17.93
C GLN A 26 28.12 -51.20 16.95
N ASN A 27 28.06 -50.40 15.89
CA ASN A 27 27.47 -50.68 14.58
C ASN A 27 27.36 -49.37 13.81
N ALA A 28 28.45 -48.98 13.12
CA ALA A 28 28.43 -48.18 11.89
C ALA A 28 29.85 -47.66 11.58
N LEU A 29 30.77 -48.53 11.20
CA LEU A 29 31.96 -48.12 10.43
C LEU A 29 32.44 -49.32 9.58
N GLU A 30 31.94 -49.42 8.35
CA GLU A 30 32.69 -50.02 7.24
C GLU A 30 32.72 -49.02 6.07
N PRO A 31 33.85 -48.91 5.34
CA PRO A 31 34.03 -47.95 4.26
C PRO A 31 33.65 -48.56 2.91
N TYR A 32 32.84 -47.84 2.13
CA TYR A 32 32.65 -48.15 0.71
C TYR A 32 33.38 -47.11 -0.15
N GLU A 33 34.52 -47.53 -0.69
CA GLU A 33 35.10 -46.98 -1.90
C GLU A 33 34.27 -47.44 -3.11
N GLY A 34 34.03 -46.55 -4.07
CA GLY A 34 33.36 -46.91 -5.31
C GLY A 34 32.94 -45.68 -6.11
N GLY A 35 33.83 -45.23 -7.01
CA GLY A 35 33.55 -44.16 -7.95
C GLY A 35 32.47 -44.56 -8.97
N VAL A 36 31.79 -43.55 -9.53
CA VAL A 36 30.93 -43.72 -10.70
C VAL A 36 31.20 -42.61 -11.70
N TRP A 37 31.31 -43.09 -12.94
CA TRP A 37 31.57 -42.42 -14.20
C TRP A 37 30.44 -41.53 -14.68
N LEU A 38 30.83 -40.51 -15.46
CA LEU A 38 29.99 -39.78 -16.41
C LEU A 38 29.49 -40.72 -17.52
N HIS A 39 28.19 -40.70 -17.81
CA HIS A 39 27.71 -40.74 -19.20
C HIS A 39 26.33 -40.11 -19.37
N SER A 40 26.28 -39.28 -20.42
CA SER A 40 25.10 -38.80 -21.14
C SER A 40 24.26 -39.92 -21.75
N MET A 41 22.96 -39.70 -21.95
CA MET A 41 22.29 -39.71 -23.26
C MET A 41 20.77 -39.55 -23.11
N ASP A 42 20.24 -38.51 -23.76
CA ASP A 42 19.23 -38.49 -24.82
C ASP A 42 18.03 -39.47 -24.93
N HIS A 43 16.96 -38.90 -25.50
CA HIS A 43 15.78 -39.47 -26.23
C HIS A 43 14.48 -39.83 -25.46
N GLY A 44 13.42 -39.03 -25.68
CA GLY A 44 12.50 -39.20 -26.83
C GLY A 44 11.27 -40.11 -26.70
N MET A 45 10.09 -39.55 -27.07
CA MET A 45 8.84 -40.19 -27.55
C MET A 45 7.98 -40.96 -26.52
N THR A 46 6.63 -40.97 -26.47
CA THR A 46 5.46 -40.56 -27.30
C THR A 46 4.19 -40.59 -26.41
N PRO A 47 3.04 -39.98 -26.79
CA PRO A 47 1.75 -40.26 -26.15
C PRO A 47 0.86 -41.15 -27.03
N SER A 48 0.33 -42.22 -26.46
CA SER A 48 -0.71 -43.07 -27.05
C SER A 48 -2.12 -42.57 -26.74
N SER A 49 -3.03 -42.97 -27.62
CA SER A 49 -4.33 -42.41 -27.91
C SER A 49 -5.52 -43.16 -27.28
N ASN A 50 -6.69 -42.52 -27.44
CA ASN A 50 -8.05 -43.06 -27.61
C ASN A 50 -8.88 -43.44 -26.38
N LEU A 51 -10.01 -42.72 -26.25
CA LEU A 51 -11.33 -43.31 -25.99
C LEU A 51 -12.43 -42.38 -26.51
N THR A 52 -13.29 -42.93 -27.36
CA THR A 52 -14.44 -42.30 -28.03
C THR A 52 -15.72 -43.05 -27.62
N ALA A 53 -16.78 -42.35 -27.23
CA ALA A 53 -18.21 -42.73 -27.35
C ALA A 53 -19.08 -41.55 -26.86
N LEU A 54 -19.80 -40.85 -27.75
CA LEU A 54 -21.23 -41.03 -28.13
C LEU A 54 -22.24 -40.58 -27.05
N VAL A 55 -22.92 -39.45 -27.28
CA VAL A 55 -24.40 -39.26 -27.28
C VAL A 55 -24.71 -37.99 -28.10
N GLY A 56 -25.74 -38.02 -28.94
CA GLY A 56 -26.09 -36.97 -29.91
C GLY A 56 -27.33 -36.13 -29.60
N GLU A 57 -27.76 -35.47 -30.68
CA GLU A 57 -29.04 -34.80 -30.96
C GLU A 57 -29.20 -33.27 -30.76
N ASN A 58 -29.23 -32.60 -31.93
CA ASN A 58 -30.21 -31.62 -32.43
C ASN A 58 -30.48 -30.29 -31.71
N SER A 59 -30.06 -29.18 -32.35
CA SER A 59 -30.87 -27.96 -32.60
C SER A 59 -30.13 -26.98 -33.54
N PRO A 60 -30.76 -26.40 -34.58
CA PRO A 60 -30.09 -25.46 -35.48
C PRO A 60 -30.19 -24.03 -34.94
N LYS A 61 -29.09 -23.48 -34.42
CA LYS A 61 -28.94 -22.03 -34.23
C LYS A 61 -28.21 -21.46 -35.45
N LYS A 62 -28.87 -20.54 -36.16
CA LYS A 62 -28.25 -19.65 -37.13
C LYS A 62 -27.21 -18.80 -36.40
N GLU A 63 -25.94 -19.11 -36.58
CA GLU A 63 -24.84 -18.19 -36.31
C GLU A 63 -24.70 -17.24 -37.50
N GLU A 64 -25.04 -15.97 -37.28
CA GLU A 64 -24.53 -14.89 -38.11
C GLU A 64 -23.01 -14.85 -37.97
N LYS A 65 -22.30 -15.21 -39.04
CA LYS A 65 -20.87 -14.97 -39.18
C LYS A 65 -20.63 -13.45 -39.17
N ILE A 66 -20.33 -12.90 -38.01
CA ILE A 66 -19.61 -11.64 -37.90
C ILE A 66 -18.21 -11.91 -38.45
N GLY A 67 -17.94 -11.38 -39.64
CA GLY A 67 -16.66 -11.54 -40.31
C GLY A 67 -15.50 -11.07 -39.42
N GLU A 68 -14.52 -11.95 -39.22
CA GLU A 68 -13.22 -11.63 -38.64
C GLU A 68 -12.38 -10.80 -39.62
N ASP A 69 -12.85 -9.61 -39.98
CA ASP A 69 -12.03 -8.57 -40.62
C ASP A 69 -11.67 -7.50 -39.56
N ARG A 70 -10.93 -7.93 -38.52
CA ARG A 70 -10.18 -6.98 -37.70
C ARG A 70 -8.89 -6.62 -38.46
N PRO A 71 -8.65 -5.35 -38.82
CA PRO A 71 -7.45 -4.99 -39.55
C PRO A 71 -6.21 -5.22 -38.67
N LYS A 72 -5.32 -6.14 -39.06
CA LYS A 72 -3.95 -6.30 -38.51
C LYS A 72 -3.04 -5.08 -38.77
N LYS A 73 -3.60 -3.89 -39.07
CA LYS A 73 -2.88 -2.70 -39.56
C LYS A 73 -2.43 -1.72 -38.47
N PHE A 74 -2.74 -1.95 -37.19
CA PHE A 74 -2.48 -0.96 -36.14
C PHE A 74 -1.03 -0.90 -35.60
N LEU A 75 -0.10 -1.73 -36.11
CA LEU A 75 1.29 -1.76 -35.62
C LEU A 75 2.37 -1.73 -36.72
N THR A 76 2.06 -1.26 -37.94
CA THR A 76 3.15 -0.84 -38.83
C THR A 76 3.70 0.50 -38.34
N PRO A 77 5.01 0.61 -38.05
CA PRO A 77 5.63 1.90 -37.73
C PRO A 77 5.26 2.88 -38.84
N TYR A 78 4.70 4.03 -38.47
CA TYR A 78 4.42 5.10 -39.41
C TYR A 78 5.74 5.45 -40.10
N LYS A 79 5.85 5.11 -41.39
CA LYS A 79 6.94 5.57 -42.24
C LYS A 79 6.73 7.07 -42.42
N ASP A 80 7.34 7.86 -41.55
CA ASP A 80 7.66 9.29 -41.67
C ASP A 80 7.01 9.96 -42.91
N VAL A 81 5.69 10.15 -42.88
CA VAL A 81 4.93 10.65 -44.06
C VAL A 81 5.22 12.13 -44.31
N ASN A 82 5.93 12.78 -43.38
CA ASN A 82 6.48 14.10 -43.55
C ASN A 82 7.85 14.09 -44.26
N ASN A 83 7.96 13.43 -45.43
CA ASN A 83 9.05 13.64 -46.40
C ASN A 83 10.47 13.86 -45.81
N GLY A 84 10.87 13.12 -44.76
CA GLY A 84 12.18 13.25 -44.12
C GLY A 84 12.48 14.59 -43.41
N LYS A 85 11.49 15.43 -43.11
CA LYS A 85 11.69 16.64 -42.29
C LYS A 85 11.83 16.25 -40.80
N LYS A 86 13.05 15.91 -40.39
CA LYS A 86 13.41 15.77 -38.98
C LYS A 86 13.10 17.07 -38.24
N CYS A 87 12.45 16.96 -37.08
CA CYS A 87 12.33 18.02 -36.09
C CYS A 87 13.70 18.69 -35.82
N PRO A 88 13.94 19.93 -36.28
CA PRO A 88 15.27 20.52 -36.28
C PRO A 88 15.84 20.78 -34.88
N THR A 89 14.98 20.92 -33.87
CA THR A 89 15.35 21.27 -32.49
C THR A 89 15.20 20.13 -31.49
N TYR A 90 15.12 18.89 -31.98
CA TYR A 90 14.90 17.75 -31.13
C TYR A 90 16.14 17.40 -30.30
N VAL A 91 16.14 17.77 -29.01
CA VAL A 91 17.03 17.16 -28.02
C VAL A 91 16.67 15.68 -27.90
N ALA A 92 17.60 14.82 -28.34
CA ALA A 92 17.43 13.38 -28.21
C ALA A 92 17.35 12.95 -26.74
N THR A 93 16.73 11.79 -26.49
CA THR A 93 16.60 11.23 -25.14
C THR A 93 17.96 11.04 -24.48
N CYS A 94 18.00 11.08 -23.15
CA CYS A 94 19.20 10.82 -22.36
C CYS A 94 19.83 9.47 -22.70
N GLY A 95 18.99 8.45 -22.97
CA GLY A 95 19.46 7.15 -23.42
C GLY A 95 20.21 7.16 -24.77
N LYS A 96 19.98 8.18 -25.61
CA LYS A 96 20.66 8.35 -26.91
C LYS A 96 21.85 9.31 -26.85
N THR A 97 21.75 10.41 -26.09
CA THR A 97 22.80 11.44 -26.06
C THR A 97 23.92 11.14 -25.09
N LYS A 98 23.66 10.37 -24.02
CA LYS A 98 24.57 10.16 -22.87
C LYS A 98 24.97 11.44 -22.12
N ASN A 99 24.41 12.60 -22.48
CA ASN A 99 24.72 13.89 -21.86
C ASN A 99 23.88 14.14 -20.60
N CYS A 100 22.85 13.33 -20.36
CA CYS A 100 21.97 13.40 -19.21
C CYS A 100 21.66 12.00 -18.69
N VAL A 101 21.15 11.90 -17.46
CA VAL A 101 20.90 10.60 -16.80
C VAL A 101 19.54 10.04 -17.25
N SER A 102 19.52 8.82 -17.77
CA SER A 102 18.29 8.07 -18.06
C SER A 102 17.99 7.10 -16.92
N VAL A 103 16.84 7.22 -16.29
CA VAL A 103 16.41 6.38 -15.17
C VAL A 103 15.50 5.28 -15.66
N ASP A 104 15.93 4.03 -15.46
CA ASP A 104 15.20 2.82 -15.81
C ASP A 104 14.50 2.21 -14.60
N LEU A 105 13.18 2.31 -14.57
CA LEU A 105 12.32 1.66 -13.58
C LEU A 105 11.90 0.24 -13.98
N VAL A 106 12.19 -0.18 -15.20
CA VAL A 106 11.88 -1.52 -15.72
C VAL A 106 13.03 -2.04 -16.57
N ASP A 107 13.00 -3.34 -16.85
CA ASP A 107 13.76 -3.88 -17.98
C ASP A 107 12.99 -3.65 -19.28
N LYS A 108 13.68 -3.67 -20.42
CA LYS A 108 13.05 -3.58 -21.74
C LYS A 108 12.06 -4.72 -21.90
N LEU A 109 10.77 -4.42 -21.83
CA LEU A 109 9.70 -5.39 -22.00
C LEU A 109 8.85 -4.99 -23.22
N PRO A 110 8.18 -5.94 -23.88
CA PRO A 110 7.14 -5.58 -24.83
C PRO A 110 6.02 -4.82 -24.10
N ILE A 111 5.42 -3.85 -24.78
CA ILE A 111 4.38 -2.94 -24.24
C ILE A 111 3.25 -3.71 -23.51
N THR A 112 2.95 -4.93 -23.97
CA THR A 112 1.90 -5.79 -23.42
C THR A 112 2.21 -6.42 -22.06
N LYS A 113 3.43 -6.29 -21.54
CA LYS A 113 3.88 -6.90 -20.27
C LYS A 113 4.12 -5.91 -19.14
N TYR A 114 3.98 -4.61 -19.38
CA TYR A 114 4.10 -3.61 -18.33
C TYR A 114 2.92 -3.71 -17.36
N ARG A 115 3.21 -3.96 -16.08
CA ARG A 115 2.18 -4.21 -15.06
C ARG A 115 2.48 -3.50 -13.76
N THR A 116 3.73 -3.56 -13.30
CA THR A 116 4.18 -2.94 -12.06
C THR A 116 5.67 -2.65 -12.16
N ILE A 117 6.12 -1.47 -11.73
CA ILE A 117 7.52 -1.15 -11.47
C ILE A 117 8.09 -2.16 -10.46
N PRO A 118 9.09 -2.98 -10.83
CA PRO A 118 9.69 -3.96 -9.94
C PRO A 118 10.44 -3.32 -8.75
N HIS A 119 10.37 -3.95 -7.59
CA HIS A 119 10.94 -3.40 -6.35
C HIS A 119 12.47 -3.27 -6.41
N GLU A 120 13.16 -4.22 -7.03
CA GLU A 120 14.61 -4.20 -7.24
C GLU A 120 15.06 -3.03 -8.13
N LYS A 121 14.22 -2.59 -9.05
CA LYS A 121 14.48 -1.40 -9.88
C LYS A 121 14.33 -0.13 -9.04
N ILE A 122 13.32 -0.06 -8.19
CA ILE A 122 13.16 1.04 -7.23
C ILE A 122 14.41 1.17 -6.37
N ILE A 123 14.90 0.08 -5.76
CA ILE A 123 16.12 0.10 -4.93
C ILE A 123 17.31 0.69 -5.69
N LYS A 124 17.53 0.27 -6.95
CA LYS A 124 18.62 0.80 -7.79
C LYS A 124 18.49 2.30 -8.06
N VAL A 125 17.27 2.79 -8.29
CA VAL A 125 17.03 4.24 -8.44
C VAL A 125 17.28 4.97 -7.14
N LEU A 126 16.90 4.40 -5.99
CA LEU A 126 17.15 5.01 -4.68
C LEU A 126 18.63 5.15 -4.35
N GLN A 127 19.49 4.27 -4.88
CA GLN A 127 20.96 4.41 -4.77
C GLN A 127 21.49 5.65 -5.50
N GLN A 128 20.77 6.14 -6.52
CA GLN A 128 21.11 7.34 -7.28
C GLN A 128 20.39 8.60 -6.77
N ARG A 129 19.52 8.47 -5.75
CA ARG A 129 18.62 9.55 -5.28
C ARG A 129 19.35 10.87 -5.04
N LYS A 130 20.51 10.85 -4.39
CA LYS A 130 21.28 12.07 -4.09
C LYS A 130 21.72 12.82 -5.36
N ASP A 131 22.18 12.09 -6.38
CA ASP A 131 22.59 12.68 -7.66
C ASP A 131 21.38 13.22 -8.43
N LEU A 132 20.31 12.42 -8.52
CA LEU A 132 19.08 12.82 -9.22
C LEU A 132 18.43 14.06 -8.60
N ARG A 133 18.41 14.18 -7.27
CA ARG A 133 17.91 15.36 -6.56
C ARG A 133 18.71 16.63 -6.84
N SER A 134 19.95 16.52 -7.29
CA SER A 134 20.79 17.68 -7.62
C SER A 134 20.58 18.20 -9.04
N LYS A 135 19.68 17.56 -9.81
CA LYS A 135 19.42 17.79 -11.24
C LYS A 135 17.93 18.05 -11.49
N HIS A 136 17.61 18.66 -12.63
CA HIS A 136 16.23 18.85 -13.08
C HIS A 136 15.64 17.55 -13.66
N LEU A 137 14.42 17.20 -13.25
CA LEU A 137 13.64 16.17 -13.93
C LEU A 137 13.05 16.75 -15.22
N ARG A 138 13.45 16.20 -16.37
CA ARG A 138 12.81 16.44 -17.67
C ARG A 138 11.71 15.41 -17.90
N ILE A 139 10.48 15.90 -18.03
CA ILE A 139 9.28 15.10 -18.26
C ILE A 139 9.02 15.04 -19.76
N ARG A 140 8.88 13.83 -20.32
CA ARG A 140 8.67 13.59 -21.76
C ARG A 140 7.36 12.87 -22.05
N SER A 141 6.93 12.91 -23.31
CA SER A 141 5.90 12.03 -23.84
C SER A 141 6.46 10.63 -24.18
N ILE A 142 5.56 9.72 -24.55
CA ILE A 142 5.88 8.38 -25.07
C ILE A 142 6.11 8.49 -26.58
N GLN A 143 7.30 8.11 -27.07
CA GLN A 143 7.68 8.28 -28.47
C GLN A 143 6.90 7.38 -29.42
N GLU A 144 6.50 6.21 -28.95
CA GLU A 144 5.82 5.22 -29.77
C GLU A 144 4.33 5.58 -29.97
N TRP A 145 3.78 6.55 -29.22
CA TRP A 145 2.34 6.77 -29.08
C TRP A 145 1.79 8.02 -29.77
N TYR A 146 2.57 8.63 -30.67
CA TYR A 146 2.18 9.87 -31.35
C TYR A 146 0.87 9.77 -32.14
N PHE A 147 0.42 8.56 -32.49
CA PHE A 147 -0.63 8.35 -33.49
C PHE A 147 -1.95 7.69 -32.99
N ALA A 148 -2.13 7.47 -31.69
CA ALA A 148 -3.31 6.73 -31.22
C ALA A 148 -3.87 7.15 -29.85
N CYS A 149 -3.38 8.26 -29.28
CA CYS A 149 -3.78 8.68 -27.95
C CYS A 149 -4.54 10.01 -27.98
N GLY A 150 -5.61 10.10 -27.18
CA GLY A 150 -6.37 11.34 -27.03
C GLY A 150 -5.60 12.43 -26.29
N PHE A 151 -6.09 13.67 -26.34
CA PHE A 151 -5.42 14.85 -25.78
C PHE A 151 -5.01 14.68 -24.30
N TYR A 152 -5.87 14.07 -23.48
CA TYR A 152 -5.61 13.89 -22.05
C TYR A 152 -4.59 12.79 -21.70
N THR A 153 -4.11 12.01 -22.67
CA THR A 153 -2.98 11.10 -22.45
C THR A 153 -1.70 11.86 -22.09
N PHE A 154 -1.47 13.04 -22.68
CA PHE A 154 -0.26 13.82 -22.44
C PHE A 154 -0.15 14.36 -21.00
N PRO A 155 -1.15 15.06 -20.44
CA PRO A 155 -1.10 15.46 -19.04
C PRO A 155 -1.11 14.26 -18.08
N LEU A 156 -1.74 13.12 -18.43
CA LEU A 156 -1.65 11.90 -17.62
C LEU A 156 -0.22 11.36 -17.55
N ILE A 157 0.51 11.36 -18.66
CA ILE A 157 1.95 10.99 -18.72
C ILE A 157 2.79 11.92 -17.83
N VAL A 158 2.50 13.22 -17.81
CA VAL A 158 3.18 14.19 -16.95
C VAL A 158 2.91 13.90 -15.47
N MET A 159 1.63 13.72 -15.11
CA MET A 159 1.20 13.43 -13.74
C MET A 159 1.85 12.15 -13.20
N ASN A 160 1.93 11.09 -14.01
CA ASN A 160 2.48 9.81 -13.56
C ASN A 160 3.99 9.86 -13.32
N GLN A 161 4.74 10.60 -14.16
CA GLN A 161 6.17 10.84 -13.93
C GLN A 161 6.41 11.65 -12.65
N LEU A 162 5.63 12.71 -12.43
CA LEU A 162 5.71 13.53 -11.21
C LEU A 162 5.37 12.73 -9.96
N LEU A 163 4.29 11.94 -10.01
CA LEU A 163 3.82 11.13 -8.89
C LEU A 163 4.88 10.12 -8.47
N VAL A 164 5.48 9.40 -9.42
CA VAL A 164 6.54 8.43 -9.14
C VAL A 164 7.81 9.11 -8.63
N ALA A 165 8.23 10.22 -9.25
CA ALA A 165 9.40 10.96 -8.80
C ALA A 165 9.22 11.52 -7.37
N LYS A 166 8.02 11.99 -7.02
CA LYS A 166 7.66 12.47 -5.68
C LYS A 166 7.61 11.33 -4.66
N ALA A 167 6.96 10.21 -5.01
CA ALA A 167 6.87 9.02 -4.15
C ALA A 167 8.26 8.43 -3.83
N LEU A 168 9.19 8.51 -4.77
CA LEU A 168 10.57 8.04 -4.61
C LEU A 168 11.53 9.12 -4.08
N ASP A 169 11.04 10.33 -3.80
CA ASP A 169 11.83 11.46 -3.28
C ASP A 169 13.02 11.81 -4.20
N LEU A 170 12.76 11.86 -5.51
CA LEU A 170 13.77 12.14 -6.55
C LEU A 170 13.79 13.60 -6.99
N ILE A 171 12.73 14.37 -6.69
CA ILE A 171 12.67 15.81 -6.96
C ILE A 171 13.37 16.52 -5.80
N GLY A 172 14.52 17.15 -6.08
CA GLY A 172 15.27 17.92 -5.09
C GLY A 172 15.03 19.43 -5.19
N ASP A 173 16.10 20.20 -5.01
CA ASP A 173 16.00 21.66 -5.03
C ASP A 173 15.76 22.19 -6.46
N LYS A 174 16.28 21.47 -7.47
CA LYS A 174 16.05 21.76 -8.89
C LYS A 174 14.69 21.26 -9.33
N LYS A 175 13.90 22.17 -9.88
CA LYS A 175 12.48 21.94 -10.18
C LYS A 175 12.28 21.17 -11.48
N PRO A 176 11.24 20.30 -11.58
CA PRO A 176 10.94 19.60 -12.81
C PRO A 176 10.51 20.57 -13.93
N PHE A 177 10.60 20.13 -15.18
CA PHE A 177 10.02 20.81 -16.34
C PHE A 177 9.47 19.81 -17.34
N VAL A 178 8.48 20.23 -18.14
CA VAL A 178 7.92 19.43 -19.23
C VAL A 178 8.62 19.82 -20.53
N TYR A 179 8.95 18.80 -21.34
CA TYR A 179 9.58 18.96 -22.64
C TYR A 179 8.93 18.01 -23.64
N MET A 180 8.01 18.53 -24.46
CA MET A 180 7.26 17.76 -25.46
C MET A 180 7.35 18.43 -26.85
N PRO A 181 8.54 18.42 -27.49
CA PRO A 181 8.75 19.05 -28.79
C PRO A 181 8.21 18.23 -29.97
N GLU A 182 7.79 16.98 -29.77
CA GLU A 182 7.59 16.02 -30.84
C GLU A 182 6.32 16.27 -31.67
N ASP A 183 6.33 15.87 -32.95
CA ASP A 183 5.14 15.92 -33.81
C ASP A 183 4.18 14.79 -33.41
N HIS A 184 2.91 15.13 -33.17
CA HIS A 184 1.84 14.18 -32.88
C HIS A 184 0.49 14.74 -33.34
N HIS A 185 -0.61 14.00 -33.16
CA HIS A 185 -1.95 14.44 -33.61
C HIS A 185 -2.44 15.79 -33.08
N TYR A 186 -1.78 16.34 -32.07
CA TYR A 186 -2.16 17.58 -31.37
C TYR A 186 -1.08 18.67 -31.40
N HIS A 187 0.09 18.38 -31.97
CA HIS A 187 1.17 19.35 -32.06
C HIS A 187 1.93 19.14 -33.36
N ASN A 188 2.22 20.22 -34.07
CA ASN A 188 3.25 20.21 -35.11
C ASN A 188 4.56 20.54 -34.44
N CYS A 189 5.58 19.72 -34.68
CA CYS A 189 6.89 19.89 -34.07
C CYS A 189 7.46 21.31 -34.21
N ALA A 190 8.03 21.81 -33.11
CA ALA A 190 8.69 23.10 -33.05
C ALA A 190 9.87 23.18 -34.03
N GLN A 191 9.79 24.13 -34.96
CA GLN A 191 10.82 24.39 -35.98
C GLN A 191 12.02 25.14 -35.40
N ASN A 192 11.85 25.88 -34.29
CA ASN A 192 12.92 26.61 -33.61
C ASN A 192 12.64 26.75 -32.11
N LYS A 193 13.66 27.14 -31.32
CA LYS A 193 13.55 27.29 -29.86
C LYS A 193 12.58 28.39 -29.42
N SER A 194 12.25 29.35 -30.29
CA SER A 194 11.31 30.43 -29.93
C SER A 194 9.84 30.02 -30.03
N GLN A 195 9.54 28.89 -30.68
CA GLN A 195 8.20 28.34 -30.67
C GLN A 195 7.89 27.71 -29.31
N LEU A 196 6.64 27.89 -28.87
CA LEU A 196 6.10 27.19 -27.71
C LEU A 196 6.00 25.71 -28.04
N ASP A 197 6.46 24.87 -27.11
CA ASP A 197 6.25 23.42 -27.24
C ASP A 197 4.77 23.07 -27.01
N PHE A 198 4.42 21.78 -27.12
CA PHE A 198 3.03 21.36 -26.91
C PHE A 198 2.51 21.76 -25.52
N TRP A 199 3.32 21.60 -24.47
CA TRP A 199 2.89 21.86 -23.10
C TRP A 199 2.63 23.35 -22.87
N GLU A 200 3.57 24.20 -23.24
CA GLU A 200 3.52 25.65 -23.01
C GLU A 200 2.34 26.34 -23.71
N LYS A 201 1.78 25.74 -24.76
CA LYS A 201 0.57 26.25 -25.41
C LYS A 201 -0.69 26.08 -24.56
N TRP A 202 -0.80 24.98 -23.81
CA TRP A 202 -2.05 24.55 -23.18
C TRP A 202 -2.00 24.60 -21.65
N PHE A 203 -0.81 24.49 -21.07
CA PHE A 203 -0.57 24.41 -19.63
C PHE A 203 0.51 25.40 -19.22
N GLN A 204 0.46 25.82 -17.95
CA GLN A 204 1.52 26.58 -17.32
C GLN A 204 2.74 25.67 -17.07
N PRO A 205 3.95 26.24 -16.96
CA PRO A 205 5.10 25.47 -16.53
C PRO A 205 4.85 24.79 -15.19
N VAL A 206 5.19 23.50 -15.08
CA VAL A 206 5.11 22.76 -13.80
C VAL A 206 6.01 23.37 -12.71
N SER A 207 6.95 24.22 -13.09
CA SER A 207 7.69 25.10 -12.20
C SER A 207 8.01 26.42 -12.89
N SER A 208 7.76 27.54 -12.22
CA SER A 208 8.12 28.87 -12.70
C SER A 208 9.63 29.11 -12.79
N GLU A 209 10.44 28.33 -12.06
CA GLU A 209 11.90 28.53 -11.97
C GLU A 209 12.66 27.80 -13.09
N ALA A 210 12.05 26.83 -13.75
CA ALA A 210 12.72 25.94 -14.70
C ALA A 210 12.41 26.32 -16.15
N ASN A 211 13.17 27.26 -16.72
CA ASN A 211 13.14 27.51 -18.17
C ASN A 211 14.07 26.52 -18.88
N TRP A 212 13.50 25.45 -19.42
CA TRP A 212 14.22 24.36 -20.09
C TRP A 212 15.18 24.82 -21.19
N ARG A 213 14.91 25.97 -21.83
CA ARG A 213 15.77 26.52 -22.89
C ARG A 213 17.17 26.91 -22.40
N ASN A 214 17.30 27.15 -21.09
CA ASN A 214 18.53 27.60 -20.42
C ASN A 214 19.17 26.53 -19.53
N ILE A 215 18.60 25.31 -19.47
CA ILE A 215 19.12 24.23 -18.63
C ILE A 215 20.15 23.41 -19.44
N SER A 216 21.33 23.21 -18.87
CA SER A 216 22.37 22.35 -19.46
C SER A 216 21.95 20.88 -19.39
N GLU A 217 22.21 20.09 -20.44
CA GLU A 217 21.86 18.66 -20.45
C GLU A 217 22.54 17.89 -19.31
N GLU A 218 23.74 18.28 -18.89
CA GLU A 218 24.44 17.64 -17.78
C GLU A 218 23.70 17.77 -16.44
N ASP A 219 22.80 18.75 -16.35
CA ASP A 219 21.99 19.07 -15.19
C ASP A 219 20.57 18.51 -15.27
N VAL A 220 20.34 17.58 -16.20
CA VAL A 220 19.05 16.96 -16.45
C VAL A 220 19.12 15.46 -16.17
N TRP A 221 18.01 14.92 -15.72
CA TRP A 221 17.70 13.50 -15.80
C TRP A 221 16.27 13.29 -16.30
N GLU A 222 15.98 12.13 -16.87
CA GLU A 222 14.64 11.76 -17.32
C GLU A 222 14.38 10.27 -17.10
N PHE A 223 13.11 9.88 -17.08
CA PHE A 223 12.74 8.47 -17.14
C PHE A 223 12.92 7.93 -18.56
N SER A 224 13.36 6.68 -18.68
CA SER A 224 13.41 6.02 -19.99
C SER A 224 12.01 5.81 -20.57
N GLN A 225 11.92 5.67 -21.89
CA GLN A 225 10.64 5.47 -22.58
C GLN A 225 9.87 4.25 -22.06
N ASP A 226 10.57 3.13 -21.80
CA ASP A 226 9.97 1.93 -21.20
C ASP A 226 9.42 2.20 -19.79
N SER A 227 10.11 3.04 -19.02
CA SER A 227 9.64 3.47 -17.70
C SER A 227 8.40 4.35 -17.80
N ILE A 228 8.36 5.29 -18.75
CA ILE A 228 7.20 6.17 -18.98
C ILE A 228 5.97 5.34 -19.39
N VAL A 229 6.12 4.39 -20.31
CA VAL A 229 5.05 3.47 -20.69
C VAL A 229 4.61 2.61 -19.50
N THR A 230 5.55 2.11 -18.69
CA THR A 230 5.19 1.35 -17.49
C THR A 230 4.39 2.18 -16.51
N MET A 231 4.83 3.40 -16.23
CA MET A 231 4.12 4.32 -15.33
C MET A 231 2.75 4.71 -15.86
N TYR A 232 2.50 4.63 -17.16
CA TYR A 232 1.17 4.86 -17.72
C TYR A 232 0.18 3.72 -17.44
N TYR A 233 0.66 2.49 -17.18
CA TYR A 233 -0.18 1.32 -16.90
C TYR A 233 -0.03 0.77 -15.46
N ASP A 234 0.84 1.35 -14.64
CA ASP A 234 1.09 0.87 -13.29
C ASP A 234 -0.11 1.20 -12.41
N THR A 235 -0.67 0.19 -11.73
CA THR A 235 -1.83 0.36 -10.84
C THR A 235 -1.64 1.35 -9.68
N ARG A 236 -0.40 1.79 -9.42
CA ARG A 236 -0.06 2.79 -8.38
C ARG A 236 0.05 4.22 -8.91
N THR A 237 -0.18 4.44 -10.20
CA THR A 237 -0.18 5.76 -10.83
C THR A 237 -1.60 6.18 -11.19
N VAL A 238 -1.75 7.38 -11.79
CA VAL A 238 -3.05 7.96 -12.13
C VAL A 238 -3.53 7.41 -13.47
N HIS A 239 -4.79 6.95 -13.49
CA HIS A 239 -5.53 6.56 -14.67
C HIS A 239 -6.83 7.39 -14.77
N ALA A 240 -7.21 7.80 -15.97
CA ALA A 240 -8.50 8.50 -16.18
C ALA A 240 -9.69 7.54 -16.26
N TYR A 241 -9.43 6.25 -16.51
CA TYR A 241 -10.41 5.17 -16.59
C TYR A 241 -9.68 3.82 -16.61
N PRO A 242 -10.37 2.69 -16.34
CA PRO A 242 -9.80 1.35 -16.38
C PRO A 242 -9.16 1.04 -17.75
N TYR A 243 -7.86 0.75 -17.77
CA TYR A 243 -7.15 0.37 -19.00
C TYR A 243 -7.06 -1.14 -19.17
N SER A 244 -7.25 -1.90 -18.10
CA SER A 244 -7.12 -3.35 -18.08
C SER A 244 -8.31 -4.04 -17.44
N GLU A 245 -8.57 -5.29 -17.81
CA GLU A 245 -9.57 -6.16 -17.16
C GLU A 245 -9.30 -6.39 -15.65
N ARG A 246 -8.16 -5.94 -15.12
CA ARG A 246 -7.80 -6.05 -13.70
C ARG A 246 -8.17 -4.82 -12.89
N ASP A 247 -8.35 -3.69 -13.56
CA ASP A 247 -8.87 -2.49 -12.92
C ASP A 247 -10.36 -2.76 -12.70
N SER A 248 -10.79 -2.83 -11.44
CA SER A 248 -12.19 -3.15 -11.13
C SER A 248 -13.18 -2.15 -11.72
N GLY A 249 -12.70 -0.93 -12.01
CA GLY A 249 -13.52 0.13 -12.58
C GLY A 249 -14.69 0.53 -11.69
N ASP A 250 -14.66 0.15 -10.42
CA ASP A 250 -15.71 0.44 -9.45
C ASP A 250 -15.54 1.85 -8.85
N ALA A 251 -16.52 2.24 -8.02
CA ALA A 251 -16.53 3.54 -7.36
C ALA A 251 -15.30 3.79 -6.46
N LYS A 252 -14.76 2.74 -5.82
CA LYS A 252 -13.57 2.88 -4.96
C LYS A 252 -12.33 3.10 -5.82
N TRP A 253 -12.20 2.37 -6.92
CA TRP A 253 -11.10 2.52 -7.85
C TRP A 253 -11.05 3.93 -8.44
N ILE A 254 -12.17 4.45 -8.96
CA ILE A 254 -12.18 5.80 -9.56
C ILE A 254 -11.88 6.88 -8.51
N GLN A 255 -12.37 6.71 -7.28
CA GLN A 255 -12.07 7.62 -6.18
C GLN A 255 -10.58 7.59 -5.82
N HIS A 256 -9.97 6.40 -5.78
CA HIS A 256 -8.53 6.27 -5.56
C HIS A 256 -7.71 6.97 -6.65
N GLN A 257 -8.12 6.86 -7.92
CA GLN A 257 -7.45 7.56 -9.03
C GLN A 257 -7.54 9.09 -8.90
N ARG A 258 -8.70 9.62 -8.49
CA ARG A 258 -8.89 11.06 -8.18
C ARG A 258 -8.01 11.53 -7.04
N GLU A 259 -7.82 10.72 -6.01
CA GLU A 259 -6.93 11.02 -4.89
C GLU A 259 -5.47 11.07 -5.33
N LEU A 260 -5.02 10.07 -6.10
CA LEU A 260 -3.67 10.07 -6.67
C LEU A 260 -3.45 11.29 -7.59
N ALA A 261 -4.44 11.62 -8.42
CA ALA A 261 -4.42 12.82 -9.24
C ALA A 261 -4.24 14.08 -8.40
N GLY A 262 -5.00 14.20 -7.30
CA GLY A 262 -4.91 15.34 -6.38
C GLY A 262 -3.54 15.57 -5.75
N LEU A 263 -2.71 14.52 -5.59
CA LEU A 263 -1.36 14.64 -5.03
C LEU A 263 -0.36 15.41 -5.92
N VAL A 264 -0.67 15.51 -7.21
CA VAL A 264 0.18 16.15 -8.22
C VAL A 264 -0.51 17.28 -8.97
N ASN A 265 -1.81 17.15 -9.25
CA ASN A 265 -2.56 18.11 -10.06
C ASN A 265 -2.60 19.50 -9.43
N THR A 266 -2.94 19.60 -8.13
CA THR A 266 -3.03 20.90 -7.44
C THR A 266 -1.70 21.65 -7.36
N GLU A 267 -0.58 20.94 -7.43
CA GLU A 267 0.75 21.53 -7.35
C GLU A 267 1.31 21.85 -8.74
N TYR A 268 1.16 20.95 -9.71
CA TYR A 268 1.93 20.99 -10.96
C TYR A 268 1.10 21.20 -12.23
N LEU A 269 -0.16 20.81 -12.25
CA LEU A 269 -0.97 20.83 -13.47
C LEU A 269 -1.93 22.02 -13.44
N HIS A 270 -1.47 23.12 -14.04
CA HIS A 270 -2.25 24.34 -14.18
C HIS A 270 -2.48 24.63 -15.66
N VAL A 271 -3.72 24.90 -16.06
CA VAL A 271 -4.08 25.26 -17.44
C VAL A 271 -3.62 26.69 -17.74
N ASN A 272 -3.30 26.94 -19.00
CA ASN A 272 -2.95 28.29 -19.47
C ASN A 272 -4.01 29.32 -19.00
N SER A 273 -3.55 30.43 -18.43
CA SER A 273 -4.40 31.46 -17.82
C SER A 273 -5.45 32.03 -18.76
N ASP A 274 -5.14 32.13 -20.07
CA ASP A 274 -6.05 32.68 -21.06
C ASP A 274 -7.22 31.73 -21.32
N LEU A 275 -6.97 30.43 -21.36
CA LEU A 275 -8.01 29.42 -21.51
C LEU A 275 -8.87 29.30 -20.26
N ARG A 276 -8.24 29.38 -19.07
CA ARG A 276 -8.97 29.46 -17.80
C ARG A 276 -9.89 30.68 -17.79
N LYS A 277 -9.37 31.86 -18.15
CA LYS A 277 -10.14 33.10 -18.24
C LYS A 277 -11.29 32.99 -19.24
N GLU A 278 -11.04 32.47 -20.43
CA GLU A 278 -12.08 32.26 -21.44
C GLU A 278 -13.18 31.31 -20.95
N SER A 279 -12.81 30.25 -20.21
CA SER A 279 -13.80 29.34 -19.64
C SER A 279 -14.71 30.04 -18.62
N LEU A 280 -14.14 30.95 -17.79
CA LEU A 280 -14.88 31.76 -16.81
C LEU A 280 -15.79 32.80 -17.49
N GLU A 281 -15.32 33.41 -18.58
CA GLU A 281 -16.12 34.33 -19.40
C GLU A 281 -17.30 33.60 -20.05
N TYR A 282 -17.10 32.37 -20.52
CA TYR A 282 -18.18 31.55 -21.05
C TYR A 282 -19.22 31.19 -19.98
N THR A 283 -18.78 30.69 -18.82
CA THR A 283 -19.70 30.26 -17.76
C THR A 283 -20.49 31.42 -17.15
N SER A 284 -19.83 32.55 -16.86
CA SER A 284 -20.50 33.76 -16.37
C SER A 284 -21.56 34.29 -17.34
N GLY A 285 -21.34 34.17 -18.66
CA GLY A 285 -22.34 34.56 -19.66
C GLY A 285 -23.45 33.53 -19.89
N ALA A 286 -23.13 32.23 -19.83
CA ALA A 286 -24.03 31.16 -20.25
C ALA A 286 -24.87 30.56 -19.11
N PHE A 287 -24.31 30.43 -17.90
CA PHE A 287 -24.95 29.70 -16.80
C PHE A 287 -26.13 30.47 -16.19
N GLY A 288 -26.12 31.81 -16.30
CA GLY A 288 -27.18 32.67 -15.77
C GLY A 288 -26.78 33.26 -14.42
N SER A 289 -27.73 33.45 -13.51
CA SER A 289 -27.46 33.87 -12.14
C SER A 289 -26.70 32.81 -11.34
N GLU A 290 -26.03 33.22 -10.26
CA GLU A 290 -25.33 32.31 -9.34
C GLU A 290 -26.24 31.26 -8.69
N GLU A 291 -27.55 31.51 -8.61
CA GLU A 291 -28.55 30.55 -8.10
C GLU A 291 -28.90 29.45 -9.11
N THR A 292 -28.56 29.62 -10.39
CA THR A 292 -28.93 28.68 -11.44
C THR A 292 -28.02 27.46 -11.40
N LYS A 293 -28.57 26.33 -10.98
CA LYS A 293 -27.85 25.05 -10.98
C LYS A 293 -27.62 24.53 -12.40
N VAL A 294 -26.39 24.09 -12.69
CA VAL A 294 -26.00 23.56 -14.00
C VAL A 294 -25.49 22.12 -13.91
N MET A 295 -26.06 21.23 -14.72
CA MET A 295 -25.60 19.85 -14.89
C MET A 295 -24.65 19.75 -16.07
N GLY A 296 -23.40 19.37 -15.82
CA GLY A 296 -22.45 18.97 -16.85
C GLY A 296 -22.79 17.59 -17.39
N VAL A 297 -22.94 17.46 -18.70
CA VAL A 297 -23.22 16.19 -19.38
C VAL A 297 -22.11 15.97 -20.39
N HIS A 298 -21.24 14.99 -20.14
CA HIS A 298 -20.20 14.61 -21.09
C HIS A 298 -20.56 13.30 -21.78
N MET A 299 -20.90 13.38 -23.07
CA MET A 299 -21.21 12.21 -23.90
C MET A 299 -20.12 11.97 -24.93
N ARG A 300 -19.45 10.81 -24.81
CA ARG A 300 -18.43 10.37 -25.78
C ARG A 300 -19.06 9.55 -26.90
N GLY A 301 -19.20 10.13 -28.09
CA GLY A 301 -20.00 9.53 -29.16
C GLY A 301 -19.21 8.93 -30.33
N THR A 302 -18.05 9.45 -30.72
CA THR A 302 -17.46 9.05 -32.02
C THR A 302 -16.28 8.09 -31.93
N ASP A 303 -15.65 7.90 -30.76
CA ASP A 303 -14.30 7.31 -30.66
C ASP A 303 -14.09 6.26 -29.57
N LYS A 304 -15.12 5.49 -29.23
CA LYS A 304 -15.06 4.48 -28.16
C LYS A 304 -14.73 3.09 -28.71
N PHE A 305 -13.44 2.80 -28.90
CA PHE A 305 -12.98 1.50 -29.42
C PHE A 305 -12.81 0.42 -28.35
N THR A 306 -12.56 0.82 -27.09
CA THR A 306 -12.20 -0.09 -26.00
C THR A 306 -13.37 -0.49 -25.12
N SER A 307 -14.53 0.17 -25.24
CA SER A 307 -15.72 -0.12 -24.45
C SER A 307 -16.99 0.29 -25.19
N HIS A 308 -18.13 -0.23 -24.76
CA HIS A 308 -19.42 0.04 -25.40
C HIS A 308 -19.80 1.52 -25.35
N LYS A 309 -20.24 2.09 -26.47
CA LYS A 309 -20.83 3.43 -26.55
C LYS A 309 -22.10 3.46 -25.70
N ILE A 310 -22.21 4.44 -24.79
CA ILE A 310 -23.41 4.62 -23.97
C ILE A 310 -24.38 5.46 -24.80
N VAL A 311 -25.61 4.98 -24.97
CA VAL A 311 -26.65 5.69 -25.73
C VAL A 311 -27.17 6.92 -24.97
N PRO A 312 -27.65 7.98 -25.65
CA PRO A 312 -28.11 9.22 -25.02
C PRO A 312 -29.17 9.01 -23.93
N GLU A 313 -30.04 8.03 -24.09
CA GLU A 313 -31.16 7.74 -23.17
C GLU A 313 -30.67 7.47 -21.74
N THR A 314 -29.52 6.82 -21.58
CA THR A 314 -28.93 6.54 -20.27
C THR A 314 -28.50 7.83 -19.56
N TYR A 315 -27.95 8.80 -20.31
CA TYR A 315 -27.60 10.11 -19.75
C TYR A 315 -28.85 10.95 -19.48
N ILE A 316 -29.88 10.83 -20.34
CA ILE A 316 -31.15 11.53 -20.19
C ILE A 316 -31.82 11.15 -18.88
N ALA A 317 -31.78 9.88 -18.46
CA ALA A 317 -32.38 9.45 -17.19
C ALA A 317 -31.81 10.21 -15.97
N GLU A 318 -30.48 10.33 -15.87
CA GLU A 318 -29.85 11.10 -14.78
C GLU A 318 -30.05 12.60 -14.92
N THR A 319 -30.10 13.10 -16.15
CA THR A 319 -30.33 14.51 -16.44
C THR A 319 -31.77 14.91 -16.10
N ASP A 320 -32.76 14.09 -16.40
CA ASP A 320 -34.16 14.29 -16.03
C ASP A 320 -34.33 14.34 -14.50
N LEU A 321 -33.59 13.50 -13.76
CA LEU A 321 -33.58 13.54 -12.30
C LEU A 321 -33.02 14.86 -11.76
N PHE A 322 -31.92 15.34 -12.34
CA PHE A 322 -31.37 16.66 -12.00
C PHE A 322 -32.37 17.78 -12.30
N MET A 323 -32.98 17.78 -13.48
CA MET A 323 -33.94 18.81 -13.91
C MET A 323 -35.22 18.81 -13.06
N LYS A 324 -35.65 17.64 -12.59
CA LYS A 324 -36.78 17.52 -11.65
C LYS A 324 -36.49 18.23 -10.32
N ASN A 325 -35.26 18.10 -9.82
CA ASN A 325 -34.84 18.71 -8.55
C ASN A 325 -34.43 20.18 -8.72
N ASN A 326 -34.12 20.60 -9.94
CA ASN A 326 -33.71 21.96 -10.28
C ASN A 326 -34.52 22.46 -11.48
N PRO A 327 -35.82 22.81 -11.32
CA PRO A 327 -36.69 23.18 -12.44
C PRO A 327 -36.14 24.34 -13.28
N ASP A 328 -35.45 25.29 -12.63
CA ASP A 328 -34.81 26.44 -13.27
C ASP A 328 -33.38 26.17 -13.75
N GLY A 329 -32.85 24.98 -13.46
CA GLY A 329 -31.50 24.57 -13.82
C GLY A 329 -31.26 24.51 -15.32
N LYS A 330 -29.98 24.39 -15.69
CA LYS A 330 -29.51 24.25 -17.08
C LYS A 330 -28.64 23.01 -17.25
N ILE A 331 -28.39 22.66 -18.50
CA ILE A 331 -27.59 21.51 -18.89
C ILE A 331 -26.45 22.00 -19.78
N PHE A 332 -25.20 21.77 -19.40
CA PHE A 332 -24.06 21.98 -20.29
C PHE A 332 -23.65 20.66 -20.94
N LEU A 333 -23.78 20.57 -22.27
CA LEU A 333 -23.45 19.36 -23.02
C LEU A 333 -22.09 19.49 -23.73
N ALA A 334 -21.14 18.64 -23.32
CA ALA A 334 -19.88 18.40 -23.99
C ALA A 334 -19.94 17.08 -24.76
N THR A 335 -19.89 17.15 -26.08
CA THR A 335 -19.90 15.97 -26.97
C THR A 335 -19.30 16.30 -28.32
N ASP A 336 -18.61 15.30 -28.88
CA ASP A 336 -18.03 15.25 -30.23
C ASP A 336 -19.05 14.85 -31.30
N ASP A 337 -20.20 14.30 -30.91
CA ASP A 337 -21.18 13.68 -31.79
C ASP A 337 -22.38 14.63 -32.07
N PRO A 338 -22.61 15.02 -33.34
CA PRO A 338 -23.71 15.92 -33.70
C PRO A 338 -25.10 15.30 -33.51
N GLU A 339 -25.23 13.97 -33.56
CA GLU A 339 -26.51 13.28 -33.32
C GLU A 339 -26.90 13.36 -31.84
N TYR A 340 -25.91 13.33 -30.94
CA TYR A 340 -26.13 13.47 -29.51
C TYR A 340 -26.59 14.88 -29.15
N VAL A 341 -26.00 15.91 -29.79
CA VAL A 341 -26.50 17.29 -29.68
C VAL A 341 -27.96 17.37 -30.13
N THR A 342 -28.29 16.80 -31.29
CA THR A 342 -29.65 16.83 -31.84
C THR A 342 -30.64 16.15 -30.89
N THR A 343 -30.27 14.99 -30.34
CA THR A 343 -31.10 14.23 -29.39
C THR A 343 -31.37 15.02 -28.12
N MET A 344 -30.31 15.57 -27.50
CA MET A 344 -30.44 16.38 -26.28
C MET A 344 -31.22 17.68 -26.53
N LYS A 345 -31.03 18.31 -27.70
CA LYS A 345 -31.73 19.54 -28.09
C LYS A 345 -33.22 19.30 -28.28
N ASN A 346 -33.59 18.18 -28.89
CA ASN A 346 -34.99 17.78 -29.05
C ASN A 346 -35.67 17.50 -27.69
N LYS A 347 -34.92 16.96 -26.72
CA LYS A 347 -35.44 16.64 -25.39
C LYS A 347 -35.60 17.86 -24.48
N TYR A 348 -34.60 18.74 -24.42
CA TYR A 348 -34.54 19.83 -23.42
C TYR A 348 -34.78 21.24 -24.00
N GLY A 349 -34.73 21.41 -25.33
CA GLY A 349 -34.85 22.72 -25.98
C GLY A 349 -33.62 23.61 -25.82
N ASN A 350 -33.61 24.73 -26.54
CA ASN A 350 -32.48 25.67 -26.56
C ASN A 350 -32.29 26.45 -25.26
N ASP A 351 -33.37 26.66 -24.51
CA ASP A 351 -33.36 27.52 -23.33
C ASP A 351 -32.67 26.82 -22.13
N LYS A 352 -32.73 25.48 -22.09
CA LYS A 352 -32.15 24.65 -21.04
C LYS A 352 -30.83 24.00 -21.44
N LEU A 353 -30.61 23.73 -22.73
CA LEU A 353 -29.40 23.07 -23.22
C LEU A 353 -28.35 24.09 -23.71
N LEU A 354 -27.26 24.19 -22.96
CA LEU A 354 -26.06 24.93 -23.30
C LEU A 354 -25.09 24.04 -24.07
N THR A 355 -24.52 24.57 -25.15
CA THR A 355 -23.44 23.94 -25.89
C THR A 355 -22.40 24.98 -26.28
N ARG A 356 -21.15 24.57 -26.44
CA ARG A 356 -20.13 25.40 -27.09
C ARG A 356 -20.17 25.21 -28.61
N PRO A 357 -19.83 26.24 -29.41
CA PRO A 357 -19.73 26.16 -30.86
C PRO A 357 -18.43 25.45 -31.29
N VAL A 358 -18.25 24.20 -30.82
CA VAL A 358 -17.10 23.34 -31.17
C VAL A 358 -17.39 22.55 -32.43
N MET A 359 -16.32 22.14 -33.12
CA MET A 359 -16.46 21.30 -34.30
C MET A 359 -16.89 19.88 -33.89
N ARG A 360 -17.92 19.37 -34.57
CA ARG A 360 -18.48 18.03 -34.36
C ARG A 360 -18.56 17.29 -35.68
N ALA A 361 -18.35 16.00 -35.67
CA ALA A 361 -18.40 15.16 -36.86
C ALA A 361 -18.99 13.79 -36.50
N ALA A 362 -19.61 13.11 -37.47
CA ALA A 362 -20.07 11.74 -37.28
C ALA A 362 -18.91 10.74 -37.11
N HIS A 363 -17.72 11.14 -37.56
CA HIS A 363 -16.48 10.39 -37.37
C HIS A 363 -15.60 11.06 -36.32
N ASN A 364 -14.67 10.28 -35.77
CA ASN A 364 -13.78 10.77 -34.75
C ASN A 364 -12.95 11.98 -35.20
N ILE A 365 -13.28 13.14 -34.61
CA ILE A 365 -12.64 14.43 -34.89
C ILE A 365 -11.14 14.40 -34.57
N PHE A 366 -10.71 13.54 -33.64
CA PHE A 366 -9.31 13.27 -33.33
C PHE A 366 -8.51 12.93 -34.58
N TYR A 367 -9.02 12.03 -35.42
CA TYR A 367 -8.34 11.55 -36.63
C TYR A 367 -8.58 12.42 -37.87
N ASN A 368 -9.33 13.51 -37.74
CA ASN A 368 -9.58 14.40 -38.88
C ASN A 368 -8.44 15.41 -39.04
N ASP A 369 -7.41 15.07 -39.82
CA ASP A 369 -6.24 15.94 -40.05
C ASP A 369 -6.56 17.23 -40.83
N SER A 370 -7.77 17.38 -41.39
CA SER A 370 -8.19 18.66 -41.99
C SER A 370 -8.52 19.73 -40.94
N VAL A 371 -8.67 19.34 -39.68
CA VAL A 371 -8.95 20.24 -38.58
C VAL A 371 -7.65 20.62 -37.91
N ASP A 372 -7.45 21.94 -37.75
CA ASP A 372 -6.29 22.49 -37.08
C ASP A 372 -6.05 21.84 -35.71
N LYS A 373 -4.82 21.37 -35.48
CA LYS A 373 -4.45 20.62 -34.27
C LYS A 373 -4.62 21.48 -33.00
N ASP A 374 -4.26 22.76 -33.09
CA ASP A 374 -4.37 23.67 -31.95
C ASP A 374 -5.85 23.94 -31.64
N LYS A 375 -6.71 24.08 -32.66
CA LYS A 375 -8.16 24.17 -32.50
C LYS A 375 -8.74 22.95 -31.77
N LYS A 376 -8.35 21.72 -32.13
CA LYS A 376 -8.80 20.50 -31.42
C LYS A 376 -8.45 20.54 -29.93
N CYS A 377 -7.20 20.87 -29.60
CA CYS A 377 -6.72 20.96 -28.22
C CYS A 377 -7.48 22.02 -27.43
N ARG A 378 -7.61 23.21 -28.02
CA ARG A 378 -8.31 24.34 -27.41
C ARG A 378 -9.77 24.00 -27.10
N GLU A 379 -10.47 23.40 -28.06
CA GLU A 379 -11.90 23.08 -27.91
C GLU A 379 -12.13 22.04 -26.80
N VAL A 380 -11.38 20.93 -26.80
CA VAL A 380 -11.53 19.86 -25.80
C VAL A 380 -11.12 20.29 -24.38
N LEU A 381 -10.07 21.13 -24.27
CA LEU A 381 -9.61 21.64 -22.99
C LEU A 381 -10.63 22.61 -22.38
N LEU A 382 -11.18 23.52 -23.20
CA LEU A 382 -12.25 24.42 -22.76
C LEU A 382 -13.54 23.68 -22.38
N ASP A 383 -13.92 22.62 -23.10
CA ASP A 383 -15.07 21.79 -22.69
C ASP A 383 -14.86 21.19 -21.30
N SER A 384 -13.64 20.75 -20.98
CA SER A 384 -13.32 20.17 -19.68
C SER A 384 -13.30 21.22 -18.56
N LEU A 385 -12.79 22.42 -18.84
CA LEU A 385 -12.82 23.56 -17.91
C LEU A 385 -14.23 24.05 -17.63
N VAL A 386 -15.13 24.03 -18.62
CA VAL A 386 -16.54 24.41 -18.42
C VAL A 386 -17.29 23.31 -17.67
N LEU A 387 -17.03 22.04 -17.96
CA LEU A 387 -17.57 20.91 -17.17
C LEU A 387 -17.15 21.00 -15.69
N ALA A 388 -15.89 21.39 -15.40
CA ALA A 388 -15.37 21.53 -14.05
C ALA A 388 -16.11 22.58 -13.20
N GLN A 389 -16.79 23.53 -13.86
CA GLN A 389 -17.55 24.61 -13.23
C GLN A 389 -19.04 24.31 -13.07
N CYS A 390 -19.55 23.19 -13.59
CA CYS A 390 -20.94 22.78 -13.40
C CYS A 390 -21.19 22.33 -11.94
N ASP A 391 -22.41 22.44 -11.42
CA ASP A 391 -22.75 22.00 -10.05
C ASP A 391 -22.74 20.48 -9.91
N SER A 392 -23.32 19.78 -10.88
CA SER A 392 -23.36 18.31 -10.94
C SER A 392 -22.81 17.84 -12.29
N MET A 393 -22.45 16.56 -12.39
CA MET A 393 -21.98 15.98 -13.65
C MET A 393 -22.47 14.55 -13.86
N VAL A 394 -22.85 14.21 -15.09
CA VAL A 394 -23.02 12.83 -15.56
C VAL A 394 -22.03 12.58 -16.69
N LYS A 395 -21.30 11.48 -16.58
CA LYS A 395 -20.22 11.16 -17.50
C LYS A 395 -20.06 9.67 -17.74
N THR A 396 -19.17 9.38 -18.67
CA THR A 396 -18.63 8.05 -18.95
C THR A 396 -17.12 8.04 -18.76
N TRP A 397 -16.48 6.89 -18.99
CA TRP A 397 -15.03 6.79 -19.02
C TRP A 397 -14.45 7.58 -20.20
N SER A 398 -13.90 8.76 -19.88
CA SER A 398 -13.26 9.66 -20.82
C SER A 398 -12.27 10.55 -20.07
N GLY A 399 -11.10 10.78 -20.69
CA GLY A 399 -10.15 11.76 -20.19
C GLY A 399 -10.76 13.17 -20.09
N VAL A 400 -11.65 13.55 -21.00
CA VAL A 400 -12.29 14.89 -21.01
C VAL A 400 -13.05 15.15 -19.72
N SER A 401 -13.96 14.24 -19.36
CA SER A 401 -14.78 14.39 -18.17
C SER A 401 -14.04 14.05 -16.88
N GLU A 402 -13.03 13.18 -16.90
CA GLU A 402 -12.25 12.91 -15.69
C GLU A 402 -11.30 14.07 -15.37
N PHE A 403 -10.67 14.69 -16.37
CA PHE A 403 -9.89 15.90 -16.15
C PHE A 403 -10.77 17.10 -15.76
N ALA A 404 -12.05 17.14 -16.13
CA ALA A 404 -12.99 18.11 -15.54
C ALA A 404 -13.14 17.92 -14.02
N VAL A 405 -13.11 16.68 -13.51
CA VAL A 405 -13.06 16.42 -12.07
C VAL A 405 -11.75 16.92 -11.47
N TYR A 406 -10.62 16.63 -12.12
CA TYR A 406 -9.31 17.05 -11.66
C TYR A 406 -9.18 18.59 -11.61
N PHE A 407 -9.58 19.29 -12.69
CA PHE A 407 -9.46 20.74 -12.81
C PHE A 407 -10.34 21.51 -11.82
N ARG A 408 -11.43 20.92 -11.32
CA ARG A 408 -12.26 21.59 -10.31
C ARG A 408 -11.43 22.00 -9.09
N ASP A 409 -10.56 21.11 -8.62
CA ASP A 409 -9.74 21.35 -7.45
C ASP A 409 -8.50 22.19 -7.78
N SER A 410 -7.83 21.94 -8.91
CA SER A 410 -6.58 22.65 -9.25
C SER A 410 -6.79 24.06 -9.79
N GLU A 411 -7.77 24.27 -10.67
CA GLU A 411 -7.99 25.55 -11.35
C GLU A 411 -8.94 26.48 -10.60
N PHE A 412 -9.90 25.90 -9.89
CA PHE A 412 -11.04 26.64 -9.36
C PHE A 412 -11.19 26.49 -7.84
N GLY A 413 -10.14 26.13 -7.09
CA GLY A 413 -10.15 25.70 -5.67
C GLY A 413 -10.92 26.52 -4.59
N GLN A 414 -11.73 27.51 -4.99
CA GLN A 414 -12.79 28.16 -4.20
C GLN A 414 -14.22 27.69 -4.57
N SER A 415 -14.41 26.95 -5.66
CA SER A 415 -15.73 26.43 -6.06
C SER A 415 -16.19 25.33 -5.10
N PRO A 416 -17.49 25.25 -4.76
CA PRO A 416 -18.03 24.14 -3.98
C PRO A 416 -17.70 22.81 -4.67
N LYS A 417 -17.66 21.69 -3.95
CA LYS A 417 -17.54 20.36 -4.58
C LYS A 417 -18.69 20.11 -5.55
N PHE A 418 -18.54 19.16 -6.47
CA PHE A 418 -19.71 18.71 -7.24
C PHE A 418 -20.79 18.25 -6.27
N ASP A 419 -22.03 18.69 -6.46
CA ASP A 419 -23.19 18.21 -5.70
C ASP A 419 -23.37 16.70 -5.96
N LYS A 420 -23.15 16.28 -7.22
CA LYS A 420 -23.18 14.86 -7.64
C LYS A 420 -22.29 14.65 -8.86
N VAL A 421 -21.51 13.56 -8.86
CA VAL A 421 -20.85 13.02 -10.08
C VAL A 421 -21.39 11.61 -10.33
N VAL A 422 -21.97 11.39 -11.51
CA VAL A 422 -22.52 10.10 -11.93
C VAL A 422 -21.66 9.50 -13.02
N ASP A 423 -21.08 8.34 -12.71
CA ASP A 423 -20.26 7.55 -13.61
C ASP A 423 -21.08 6.38 -14.19
N LEU A 424 -21.54 6.53 -15.44
CA LEU A 424 -22.47 5.57 -16.07
C LEU A 424 -21.85 4.21 -16.43
N GLN A 425 -20.55 4.00 -16.18
CA GLN A 425 -19.83 2.79 -16.55
C GLN A 425 -19.22 2.03 -15.37
N LEU A 426 -19.55 2.41 -14.13
CA LEU A 426 -19.11 1.62 -12.97
C LEU A 426 -19.77 0.24 -12.99
N GLU A 427 -18.96 -0.82 -12.86
CA GLU A 427 -19.45 -2.20 -12.80
C GLU A 427 -20.02 -2.54 -11.42
N GLY A 428 -21.25 -3.06 -11.35
CA GLY A 428 -21.87 -3.59 -10.13
C GLY A 428 -23.40 -3.35 -10.03
N PRO A 429 -24.18 -4.30 -9.48
CA PRO A 429 -25.63 -4.14 -9.33
C PRO A 429 -25.94 -3.19 -8.15
N SER A 430 -26.48 -1.99 -8.47
CA SER A 430 -27.17 -1.05 -7.54
C SER A 430 -26.27 -0.39 -6.47
N GLN A 431 -26.35 0.88 -6.06
CA GLN A 431 -27.36 1.94 -6.14
C GLN A 431 -26.70 3.32 -6.17
N ILE A 432 -27.34 4.25 -6.88
CA ILE A 432 -27.24 5.68 -6.62
C ILE A 432 -27.73 5.92 -5.19
N SER A 433 -26.82 6.23 -4.26
CA SER A 433 -27.16 6.92 -3.03
C SER A 433 -26.34 8.21 -2.94
N VAL A 434 -27.10 9.28 -3.11
CA VAL A 434 -26.89 10.68 -2.78
C VAL A 434 -25.93 10.90 -1.60
N LEU A 435 -24.80 11.56 -1.84
CA LEU A 435 -24.04 12.27 -0.80
C LEU A 435 -24.66 13.67 -0.63
N ALA A 436 -25.86 13.74 -0.07
CA ALA A 436 -26.40 14.98 0.48
C ALA A 436 -26.16 14.93 1.99
N MET A 437 -25.32 15.85 2.47
CA MET A 437 -25.27 16.19 3.90
C MET A 437 -26.47 17.09 4.18
N THR A 438 -27.57 16.51 4.63
CA THR A 438 -28.63 17.28 5.30
C THR A 438 -28.89 16.66 6.65
N ASP A 439 -28.72 17.48 7.69
CA ASP A 439 -29.30 17.25 9.00
C ASP A 439 -30.83 17.22 8.85
N ASP A 440 -31.48 16.13 9.26
CA ASP A 440 -32.71 16.17 10.05
C ASP A 440 -33.26 14.77 10.37
N GLU A 441 -33.92 14.71 11.53
CA GLU A 441 -34.44 13.55 12.25
C GLU A 441 -35.74 12.95 11.67
N GLU A 442 -35.96 11.70 12.10
CA GLU A 442 -37.24 11.03 12.36
C GLU A 442 -38.01 10.24 11.26
N SER A 443 -38.15 8.95 11.59
CA SER A 443 -39.35 8.09 11.52
C SER A 443 -39.44 6.95 10.49
N SER A 444 -39.10 5.76 11.02
CA SER A 444 -39.94 4.54 11.05
C SER A 444 -40.08 3.61 9.82
N LYS A 445 -39.73 2.35 10.11
CA LYS A 445 -40.30 1.07 9.67
C LYS A 445 -40.12 0.65 8.20
N ASP A 446 -39.15 -0.26 7.99
CA ASP A 446 -39.33 -1.50 7.22
C ASP A 446 -38.17 -2.48 7.51
N GLU A 447 -38.48 -3.52 8.28
CA GLU A 447 -37.61 -4.66 8.62
C GLU A 447 -37.60 -5.70 7.47
N GLU A 448 -36.85 -5.47 6.37
CA GLU A 448 -36.40 -6.58 5.51
C GLU A 448 -35.32 -6.22 4.46
N LYS A 449 -34.43 -5.25 4.76
CA LYS A 449 -33.31 -4.88 3.85
C LYS A 449 -31.92 -4.75 4.49
N ASN A 450 -31.75 -5.14 5.76
CA ASN A 450 -30.48 -5.00 6.48
C ASN A 450 -29.62 -6.27 6.43
N ASN A 451 -28.99 -6.56 5.29
CA ASN A 451 -27.90 -7.54 5.25
C ASN A 451 -26.67 -7.11 4.41
N LEU A 452 -26.52 -5.81 4.11
CA LEU A 452 -25.37 -5.32 3.32
C LEU A 452 -24.69 -4.04 3.86
N THR A 453 -24.98 -3.59 5.08
CA THR A 453 -24.33 -2.43 5.72
C THR A 453 -23.41 -2.84 6.88
N ALA A 454 -22.37 -3.62 6.61
CA ALA A 454 -21.37 -3.97 7.61
C ALA A 454 -20.31 -2.86 7.78
N CYS A 455 -20.69 -1.76 8.42
CA CYS A 455 -19.80 -0.79 9.09
C CYS A 455 -20.46 -0.28 10.39
N GLU A 456 -21.14 -1.15 11.12
CA GLU A 456 -21.79 -0.85 12.39
C GLU A 456 -20.77 -0.77 13.54
N ASP A 457 -19.93 0.26 13.52
CA ASP A 457 -19.53 0.97 14.74
C ASP A 457 -19.02 2.38 14.38
N MET A 458 -19.89 3.16 13.72
CA MET A 458 -19.61 4.54 13.35
C MET A 458 -19.42 5.44 14.58
N ASP A 459 -19.85 5.02 15.76
CA ASP A 459 -19.72 5.75 17.02
C ASP A 459 -18.35 5.57 17.67
N PHE A 460 -17.75 4.37 17.59
CA PHE A 460 -16.34 4.15 17.92
C PHE A 460 -15.41 4.84 16.90
N ILE A 461 -15.77 4.81 15.61
CA ILE A 461 -15.02 5.48 14.54
C ILE A 461 -15.13 7.01 14.67
N ARG A 462 -16.30 7.59 14.95
CA ARG A 462 -16.47 9.04 15.16
C ARG A 462 -15.69 9.56 16.35
N ARG A 463 -15.68 8.83 17.47
CA ARG A 463 -15.00 9.26 18.71
C ARG A 463 -13.47 9.16 18.62
N ASN A 464 -12.92 8.27 17.77
CA ASN A 464 -11.47 8.01 17.68
C ASN A 464 -10.79 8.41 16.35
N SER A 465 -11.51 8.92 15.33
CA SER A 465 -10.93 9.23 14.00
C SER A 465 -10.97 10.72 13.60
N THR A 466 -11.44 11.59 14.49
CA THR A 466 -11.62 13.04 14.25
C THR A 466 -10.32 13.79 13.94
N TYR A 467 -9.14 13.22 14.19
CA TYR A 467 -7.86 13.95 14.12
C TYR A 467 -6.91 13.50 13.01
N LEU A 468 -7.30 12.53 12.17
CA LEU A 468 -6.54 12.20 10.96
C LEU A 468 -7.10 12.97 9.76
N PRO A 469 -6.23 13.42 8.81
CA PRO A 469 -6.67 13.98 7.54
C PRO A 469 -7.74 13.09 6.88
N PRO A 470 -8.75 13.66 6.19
CA PRO A 470 -9.83 12.90 5.56
C PRO A 470 -9.36 11.72 4.69
N VAL A 471 -8.21 11.86 4.02
CA VAL A 471 -7.56 10.82 3.21
C VAL A 471 -7.25 9.52 3.98
N LEU A 472 -6.97 9.59 5.28
CA LEU A 472 -6.70 8.39 6.10
C LEU A 472 -7.96 7.75 6.67
N ARG A 473 -9.12 8.41 6.60
CA ARG A 473 -10.40 7.86 7.10
C ARG A 473 -10.98 6.83 6.13
N TYR A 474 -10.81 7.03 4.82
CA TYR A 474 -11.40 6.17 3.79
C TYR A 474 -10.66 4.84 3.59
N LEU A 475 -9.37 4.75 3.91
CA LEU A 475 -8.60 3.49 3.88
C LEU A 475 -9.07 2.45 4.92
N LYS A 476 -9.90 2.82 5.91
CA LYS A 476 -10.36 1.91 6.97
C LYS A 476 -11.42 0.90 6.51
N CYS A 477 -12.22 1.22 5.50
CA CYS A 477 -13.37 0.38 5.14
C CYS A 477 -13.00 -0.90 4.36
N ASP A 478 -11.87 -0.91 3.64
CA ASP A 478 -11.45 -2.07 2.85
C ASP A 478 -10.63 -3.09 3.65
N GLN A 479 -9.94 -2.65 4.71
CA GLN A 479 -9.22 -3.55 5.61
C GLN A 479 -10.16 -4.45 6.43
N GLY A 480 -11.45 -4.10 6.55
CA GLY A 480 -12.38 -4.80 7.43
C GLY A 480 -12.55 -6.28 7.08
N HIS A 481 -12.72 -6.61 5.80
CA HIS A 481 -12.94 -8.00 5.38
C HIS A 481 -11.69 -8.88 5.57
N GLU A 482 -10.54 -8.39 5.16
CA GLU A 482 -9.29 -9.16 5.18
C GLU A 482 -8.70 -9.24 6.59
N SER A 483 -8.84 -8.19 7.39
CA SER A 483 -8.53 -8.22 8.83
C SER A 483 -9.35 -9.29 9.53
N LYS A 484 -10.67 -9.31 9.28
CA LYS A 484 -11.56 -10.35 9.79
C LYS A 484 -11.13 -11.74 9.33
N GLN A 485 -10.68 -11.89 8.09
CA GLN A 485 -10.26 -13.17 7.55
C GLN A 485 -9.05 -13.76 8.30
N ILE A 486 -7.99 -12.99 8.53
CA ILE A 486 -6.82 -13.50 9.28
C ILE A 486 -7.12 -13.65 10.78
N ASP A 487 -7.88 -12.73 11.39
CA ASP A 487 -8.30 -12.84 12.79
C ASP A 487 -9.19 -14.09 13.00
N SER A 488 -10.05 -14.38 12.03
CA SER A 488 -10.87 -15.60 11.97
C SER A 488 -10.01 -16.85 11.84
N GLN A 489 -9.00 -16.86 10.97
CA GLN A 489 -8.10 -18.00 10.85
C GLN A 489 -7.30 -18.24 12.13
N LEU A 490 -6.75 -17.18 12.73
CA LEU A 490 -6.07 -17.28 14.02
C LEU A 490 -7.00 -17.84 15.11
N SER A 491 -8.25 -17.36 15.14
CA SER A 491 -9.28 -17.86 16.07
C SER A 491 -9.66 -19.31 15.79
N PHE A 492 -9.74 -19.74 14.52
CA PHE A 492 -9.98 -21.12 14.16
C PHE A 492 -8.87 -22.02 14.69
N LEU A 493 -7.61 -21.68 14.38
CA LEU A 493 -6.44 -22.49 14.75
C LEU A 493 -6.29 -22.61 16.27
N ALA A 494 -6.76 -21.61 17.03
CA ALA A 494 -6.81 -21.62 18.47
C ALA A 494 -7.97 -22.42 19.06
N SER A 495 -9.07 -22.59 18.32
CA SER A 495 -10.29 -23.18 18.87
C SER A 495 -10.20 -24.70 19.03
N ASP A 496 -11.01 -25.24 19.95
CA ASP A 496 -11.29 -26.67 20.07
C ASP A 496 -11.85 -27.29 18.77
N LYS A 497 -12.37 -26.48 17.84
CA LYS A 497 -12.82 -26.95 16.52
C LYS A 497 -11.63 -27.41 15.68
N CYS A 498 -10.46 -26.78 15.80
CA CYS A 498 -9.25 -27.22 15.11
C CYS A 498 -8.83 -28.63 15.56
N ASP A 499 -8.89 -28.88 16.87
CA ASP A 499 -8.56 -30.18 17.48
C ASP A 499 -9.51 -31.31 17.06
N ARG A 500 -10.80 -31.00 16.93
CA ARG A 500 -11.87 -31.96 16.62
C ARG A 500 -12.15 -32.11 15.14
N TYR A 501 -11.42 -31.42 14.26
CA TYR A 501 -11.75 -31.33 12.85
C TYR A 501 -11.54 -32.67 12.11
N SER A 502 -12.62 -33.45 11.97
CA SER A 502 -12.71 -34.65 11.14
C SER A 502 -13.24 -34.31 9.74
N GLY A 503 -12.50 -33.52 8.95
CA GLY A 503 -12.96 -33.09 7.63
C GLY A 503 -13.33 -34.28 6.71
N SER A 504 -14.54 -34.26 6.16
CA SER A 504 -15.09 -35.31 5.28
C SER A 504 -14.26 -35.58 4.02
N ALA A 505 -13.42 -34.63 3.59
CA ALA A 505 -12.50 -34.78 2.46
C ALA A 505 -11.31 -35.73 2.73
N PHE A 506 -11.04 -36.08 3.98
CA PHE A 506 -9.98 -37.03 4.37
C PHE A 506 -10.50 -38.44 4.70
N MET A 507 -11.81 -38.68 4.64
CA MET A 507 -12.47 -39.89 5.14
C MET A 507 -12.27 -41.18 4.32
N ASN A 508 -11.44 -41.20 3.28
CA ASN A 508 -11.23 -42.43 2.51
C ASN A 508 -10.33 -43.48 3.19
N LYS A 509 -9.83 -43.26 4.42
CA LYS A 509 -8.99 -44.25 5.14
C LYS A 509 -9.15 -44.23 6.67
N GLY A 510 -10.36 -44.41 7.20
CA GLY A 510 -10.63 -45.06 8.51
C GLY A 510 -9.83 -44.70 9.77
N HIS A 511 -9.10 -43.59 9.83
CA HIS A 511 -8.32 -43.15 10.98
C HIS A 511 -8.67 -41.70 11.31
N ASP A 512 -9.07 -41.44 12.55
CA ASP A 512 -9.24 -40.09 13.10
C ASP A 512 -7.89 -39.37 13.06
N HIS A 513 -7.65 -38.58 12.02
CA HIS A 513 -6.44 -37.78 11.89
C HIS A 513 -6.60 -36.51 12.74
N ILE A 514 -6.09 -36.58 13.97
CA ILE A 514 -5.91 -35.40 14.84
C ILE A 514 -5.01 -34.42 14.09
N ARG A 515 -5.48 -33.17 13.90
CA ARG A 515 -4.63 -32.12 13.33
C ARG A 515 -3.40 -31.93 14.22
N PRO A 516 -2.21 -31.80 13.61
CA PRO A 516 -1.01 -31.61 14.38
C PRO A 516 -1.05 -30.26 15.08
N LYS A 517 -0.53 -30.25 16.30
CA LYS A 517 -0.52 -29.11 17.20
C LYS A 517 0.81 -28.39 17.13
N ILE A 518 0.84 -27.12 17.50
CA ILE A 518 2.05 -26.38 17.79
C ILE A 518 1.92 -25.69 19.14
N THR A 519 2.85 -25.98 20.02
CA THR A 519 3.03 -25.32 21.32
C THR A 519 4.37 -24.61 21.24
N PRO A 520 4.41 -23.35 20.78
CA PRO A 520 5.67 -22.68 20.54
C PRO A 520 6.46 -22.56 21.84
N HIS A 521 7.75 -22.91 21.81
CA HIS A 521 8.63 -22.66 22.93
C HIS A 521 9.19 -21.23 22.84
N LEU A 522 9.19 -20.51 23.95
CA LEU A 522 9.70 -19.14 24.00
C LEU A 522 11.23 -19.13 23.92
N VAL A 523 11.76 -18.22 23.10
CA VAL A 523 13.19 -17.90 23.10
C VAL A 523 13.41 -16.76 24.09
N GLU A 524 14.02 -17.07 25.24
CA GLU A 524 14.13 -16.15 26.38
C GLU A 524 15.26 -15.12 26.22
N LEU A 525 15.03 -14.14 25.35
CA LEU A 525 15.85 -12.93 25.22
C LEU A 525 15.18 -11.77 25.97
N GLY A 526 15.44 -10.52 25.58
CA GLY A 526 14.65 -9.38 26.06
C GLY A 526 13.19 -9.51 25.62
N PHE A 527 12.26 -8.90 26.36
CA PHE A 527 10.82 -9.19 26.28
C PHE A 527 10.27 -9.12 24.85
N GLY A 528 10.56 -8.03 24.13
CA GLY A 528 10.09 -7.89 22.75
C GLY A 528 10.69 -8.91 21.78
N ALA A 529 11.94 -9.35 22.00
CA ALA A 529 12.55 -10.41 21.19
C ALA A 529 11.85 -11.75 21.42
N THR A 530 11.54 -12.05 22.68
CA THR A 530 10.75 -13.23 23.07
C THR A 530 9.36 -13.23 22.43
N MET A 531 8.67 -12.09 22.38
CA MET A 531 7.37 -12.02 21.68
C MET A 531 7.50 -12.19 20.17
N HIS A 532 8.54 -11.62 19.55
CA HIS A 532 8.78 -11.81 18.12
C HIS A 532 9.16 -13.24 17.75
N SER A 533 9.76 -14.02 18.65
CA SER A 533 10.12 -15.43 18.36
C SER A 533 8.90 -16.32 18.12
N LEU A 534 7.71 -15.90 18.59
CA LEU A 534 6.46 -16.63 18.39
C LEU A 534 5.85 -16.44 16.99
N VAL A 535 6.24 -15.39 16.27
CA VAL A 535 5.55 -15.00 15.03
C VAL A 535 5.78 -16.01 13.90
N LYS A 536 7.01 -16.53 13.73
CA LYS A 536 7.31 -17.55 12.70
C LYS A 536 6.56 -18.88 12.94
N PRO A 537 6.52 -19.44 14.17
CA PRO A 537 5.63 -20.54 14.52
C PRO A 537 4.17 -20.31 14.12
N MET A 538 3.65 -19.10 14.36
CA MET A 538 2.27 -18.74 14.01
C MET A 538 2.06 -18.61 12.50
N MET A 539 3.01 -18.02 11.76
CA MET A 539 2.97 -17.98 10.29
C MET A 539 2.94 -19.40 9.70
N MET A 540 3.74 -20.32 10.25
CA MET A 540 3.73 -21.73 9.86
C MET A 540 2.38 -22.38 10.20
N ALA A 541 1.80 -22.08 11.36
CA ALA A 541 0.49 -22.58 11.75
C ALA A 541 -0.60 -22.15 10.78
N ILE A 542 -0.63 -20.86 10.39
CA ILE A 542 -1.58 -20.34 9.40
C ILE A 542 -1.34 -20.99 8.03
N LYS A 543 -0.08 -21.13 7.61
CA LYS A 543 0.29 -21.69 6.30
C LYS A 543 -0.10 -23.16 6.15
N ASN A 544 0.06 -23.96 7.21
CA ASN A 544 -0.11 -25.41 7.13
C ASN A 544 -1.33 -25.94 7.91
N GLY A 545 -2.08 -25.07 8.58
CA GLY A 545 -3.28 -25.42 9.34
C GLY A 545 -3.02 -26.15 10.67
N TYR A 546 -1.90 -25.88 11.35
CA TYR A 546 -1.60 -26.43 12.69
C TYR A 546 -2.45 -25.76 13.76
N CYS A 547 -3.01 -26.54 14.69
CA CYS A 547 -3.68 -25.98 15.85
C CYS A 547 -2.65 -25.35 16.79
N ILE A 548 -2.95 -24.16 17.33
CA ILE A 548 -2.02 -23.39 18.16
C ILE A 548 -2.41 -23.50 19.63
N HIS A 549 -1.41 -23.67 20.49
CA HIS A 549 -1.58 -23.69 21.94
C HIS A 549 -0.76 -22.60 22.64
N ASP A 550 -1.11 -22.33 23.90
CA ASP A 550 -0.33 -21.49 24.81
C ASP A 550 1.18 -21.82 24.75
N PRO A 551 2.04 -20.81 24.54
CA PRO A 551 3.47 -21.05 24.47
C PRO A 551 4.03 -21.45 25.84
N ILE A 552 5.09 -22.26 25.81
CA ILE A 552 5.77 -22.79 27.00
C ILE A 552 7.17 -22.19 27.17
N GLY A 553 7.78 -22.38 28.35
CA GLY A 553 9.16 -21.98 28.60
C GLY A 553 9.32 -20.53 29.08
N TRP A 554 8.44 -20.05 29.96
CA TRP A 554 8.46 -18.70 30.58
C TRP A 554 9.36 -18.63 31.84
N ASN A 555 10.51 -19.29 31.84
CA ASN A 555 11.37 -19.44 33.01
C ASN A 555 12.07 -18.13 33.45
N LYS A 556 12.59 -17.34 32.51
CA LYS A 556 13.38 -16.11 32.75
C LYS A 556 12.58 -15.02 33.43
N TYR A 557 11.33 -14.84 33.02
CA TYR A 557 10.44 -13.87 33.62
C TYR A 557 9.74 -14.45 34.86
N ASN A 558 9.83 -15.75 35.14
CA ASN A 558 9.26 -16.35 36.35
C ASN A 558 7.77 -16.01 36.59
N CYS A 559 7.02 -15.76 35.51
CA CYS A 559 5.56 -15.84 35.56
C CYS A 559 5.22 -17.33 35.50
N SER A 560 4.29 -17.80 36.32
CA SER A 560 3.97 -19.23 36.40
C SER A 560 3.44 -19.81 35.08
N SER A 561 2.93 -18.96 34.18
CA SER A 561 2.38 -19.34 32.87
C SER A 561 2.14 -18.11 31.98
N TRP A 562 1.96 -18.35 30.67
CA TRP A 562 1.45 -17.37 29.69
C TRP A 562 0.18 -16.66 30.16
N SER A 563 -0.76 -17.45 30.70
CA SER A 563 -2.08 -17.03 31.19
C SER A 563 -2.06 -16.11 32.43
N GLN A 564 -0.88 -15.80 32.98
CA GLN A 564 -0.75 -14.75 33.99
C GLN A 564 -0.85 -13.35 33.37
N LEU A 565 -0.26 -13.13 32.20
CA LEU A 565 -0.19 -11.82 31.54
C LEU A 565 -1.18 -11.71 30.39
N PHE A 566 -1.34 -12.80 29.64
CA PHE A 566 -2.12 -12.82 28.40
C PHE A 566 -3.37 -13.67 28.53
N GLN A 567 -4.31 -13.45 27.61
CA GLN A 567 -5.36 -14.42 27.34
C GLN A 567 -4.73 -15.67 26.75
N SER A 568 -5.33 -16.82 27.00
CA SER A 568 -4.87 -18.05 26.36
C SER A 568 -4.95 -17.89 24.84
N VAL A 569 -3.93 -18.36 24.14
CA VAL A 569 -3.89 -18.44 22.68
C VAL A 569 -5.08 -19.24 22.19
N ASP A 570 -5.47 -20.28 22.93
CA ASP A 570 -6.58 -21.20 22.66
C ASP A 570 -7.96 -20.53 22.77
N THR A 571 -8.04 -19.31 23.31
CA THR A 571 -9.28 -18.55 23.39
C THR A 571 -9.46 -17.74 22.10
N PRO A 572 -10.53 -17.96 21.31
CA PRO A 572 -10.84 -17.15 20.12
C PRO A 572 -10.88 -15.64 20.40
N MET A 573 -10.72 -14.81 19.37
CA MET A 573 -10.90 -13.36 19.54
C MET A 573 -12.36 -13.03 19.85
N SER A 574 -12.58 -12.22 20.89
CA SER A 574 -13.90 -11.72 21.26
C SER A 574 -14.52 -10.87 20.14
N GLY A 575 -15.80 -11.11 19.82
CA GLY A 575 -16.53 -10.33 18.81
C GLY A 575 -16.52 -10.91 17.40
N LEU A 576 -15.92 -12.10 17.20
CA LEU A 576 -16.19 -12.92 16.03
C LEU A 576 -17.33 -13.87 16.36
N ASP A 577 -18.34 -13.91 15.49
CA ASP A 577 -19.43 -14.89 15.60
C ASP A 577 -18.83 -16.29 15.42
N GLU A 578 -19.21 -17.26 16.25
CA GLU A 578 -18.68 -18.64 16.18
C GLU A 578 -18.93 -19.30 14.81
N ASP A 579 -19.96 -18.84 14.11
CA ASP A 579 -20.34 -19.27 12.77
C ASP A 579 -19.57 -18.54 11.65
N SER A 580 -18.93 -17.40 11.97
CA SER A 580 -18.09 -16.64 11.04
C SER A 580 -16.64 -17.12 10.97
N VAL A 581 -16.29 -18.15 11.76
CA VAL A 581 -14.94 -18.71 11.81
C VAL A 581 -14.65 -19.52 10.55
N VAL A 582 -13.96 -18.89 9.60
CA VAL A 582 -13.55 -19.49 8.32
C VAL A 582 -12.37 -20.44 8.52
N GLU A 583 -12.48 -21.63 7.91
CA GLU A 583 -11.40 -22.60 7.86
C GLU A 583 -10.14 -22.07 7.14
N PRO A 584 -8.94 -22.61 7.45
CA PRO A 584 -7.72 -22.29 6.73
C PRO A 584 -7.84 -22.59 5.24
N ILE A 585 -7.37 -21.67 4.40
CA ILE A 585 -7.57 -21.69 2.94
C ILE A 585 -6.82 -22.83 2.23
N GLN A 586 -5.82 -23.43 2.88
CA GLN A 586 -5.13 -24.62 2.37
C GLN A 586 -5.40 -25.84 3.25
N THR A 587 -6.06 -26.84 2.67
CA THR A 587 -6.44 -28.10 3.33
C THR A 587 -5.50 -29.27 3.00
N SER A 588 -4.55 -29.12 2.06
CA SER A 588 -3.59 -30.18 1.77
C SER A 588 -2.38 -30.07 2.69
N TYR A 589 -2.45 -30.75 3.84
CA TYR A 589 -1.34 -30.85 4.77
C TYR A 589 -0.11 -31.50 4.10
N LYS A 590 0.92 -30.70 3.80
CA LYS A 590 2.21 -31.13 3.23
C LYS A 590 3.37 -30.34 3.82
N ASP A 591 3.46 -30.29 5.16
CA ASP A 591 4.66 -29.75 5.80
C ASP A 591 5.77 -30.81 5.84
N SER A 592 6.78 -30.66 4.98
CA SER A 592 8.00 -31.48 4.97
C SER A 592 9.19 -30.81 5.67
N SER A 593 9.00 -29.63 6.26
CA SER A 593 10.10 -28.82 6.80
C SER A 593 10.64 -29.30 8.14
N PHE A 594 9.89 -30.14 8.85
CA PHE A 594 10.10 -30.52 10.26
C PHE A 594 10.10 -29.32 11.24
N CYS A 595 9.75 -28.12 10.79
CA CYS A 595 9.89 -26.93 11.59
C CYS A 595 8.91 -26.86 12.77
N HIS A 596 7.77 -27.54 12.70
CA HIS A 596 6.87 -27.69 13.85
C HIS A 596 7.55 -28.35 15.06
N LEU A 597 8.35 -29.41 14.85
CA LEU A 597 9.10 -30.06 15.93
C LEU A 597 10.19 -29.13 16.47
N VAL A 598 10.86 -28.41 15.58
CA VAL A 598 11.91 -27.46 15.94
C VAL A 598 11.36 -26.28 16.73
N PHE A 599 10.19 -25.76 16.37
CA PHE A 599 9.50 -24.67 17.07
C PHE A 599 8.92 -25.08 18.43
N GLN A 600 8.61 -26.36 18.62
CA GLN A 600 8.15 -26.91 19.90
C GLN A 600 9.28 -27.33 20.85
N GLY A 601 10.36 -27.89 20.31
CA GLY A 601 11.39 -28.58 21.08
C GLY A 601 12.52 -27.69 21.61
N GLN A 602 12.41 -26.37 21.51
CA GLN A 602 13.55 -25.52 21.89
C GLN A 602 13.85 -25.57 23.39
N SER A 603 15.13 -25.51 23.72
CA SER A 603 15.59 -25.04 25.02
C SER A 603 16.19 -23.64 24.88
N ARG A 604 16.29 -22.93 26.02
CA ARG A 604 16.73 -21.54 26.17
C ARG A 604 17.99 -21.13 25.38
N TRP A 605 18.85 -22.06 24.98
CA TRP A 605 20.19 -21.78 24.42
C TRP A 605 20.41 -22.28 23.00
N ASP A 606 19.41 -22.90 22.37
CA ASP A 606 19.62 -23.65 21.12
C ASP A 606 19.32 -22.81 19.86
N TRP A 607 19.44 -21.48 19.91
CA TRP A 607 19.27 -20.66 18.69
C TRP A 607 20.42 -20.88 17.69
N GLU A 608 21.55 -21.44 18.15
CA GLU A 608 22.63 -21.94 17.30
C GLU A 608 22.36 -23.35 16.74
N TYR A 609 21.30 -24.02 17.20
CA TYR A 609 20.87 -25.30 16.64
C TYR A 609 20.66 -25.16 15.14
N LYS A 610 21.31 -26.04 14.37
CA LYS A 610 21.22 -26.02 12.90
C LYS A 610 19.78 -26.10 12.42
N GLY A 611 18.93 -26.90 13.08
CA GLY A 611 17.51 -27.00 12.73
C GLY A 611 16.76 -25.70 12.99
N TRP A 612 17.01 -25.03 14.12
CA TRP A 612 16.38 -23.74 14.43
C TRP A 612 16.79 -22.66 13.44
N LYS A 613 18.09 -22.56 13.16
CA LYS A 613 18.60 -21.59 12.18
C LYS A 613 18.01 -21.84 10.80
N LYS A 614 17.95 -23.10 10.37
CA LYS A 614 17.29 -23.49 9.12
C LYS A 614 15.82 -23.08 9.11
N CYS A 615 15.05 -23.44 10.13
CA CYS A 615 13.62 -23.10 10.20
C CYS A 615 13.36 -21.59 10.31
N SER A 616 14.22 -20.86 11.02
CA SER A 616 14.17 -19.40 11.08
C SER A 616 14.44 -18.78 9.72
N LEU A 617 15.36 -19.34 8.92
CA LEU A 617 15.61 -18.92 7.54
C LEU A 617 14.47 -19.33 6.59
N ASP A 618 13.91 -20.52 6.74
CA ASP A 618 12.80 -21.03 5.91
C ASP A 618 11.55 -20.14 6.05
N TYR A 619 11.35 -19.52 7.23
CA TYR A 619 10.29 -18.54 7.49
C TYR A 619 10.78 -17.08 7.53
N SER A 620 11.95 -16.80 6.96
CA SER A 620 12.49 -15.45 6.78
C SER A 620 12.02 -14.86 5.46
N VAL A 621 11.45 -13.65 5.52
CA VAL A 621 11.11 -12.89 4.30
C VAL A 621 12.36 -12.44 3.56
N GLU A 622 13.46 -12.16 4.24
CA GLU A 622 14.72 -11.81 3.59
C GLU A 622 15.22 -12.96 2.70
N THR A 623 15.07 -14.21 3.16
CA THR A 623 15.57 -15.39 2.45
C THR A 623 14.59 -15.89 1.39
N ASN A 624 13.29 -15.91 1.71
CA ASN A 624 12.27 -16.59 0.91
C ASN A 624 11.16 -15.66 0.38
N GLY A 625 11.29 -14.34 0.59
CA GLY A 625 10.33 -13.34 0.15
C GLY A 625 8.95 -13.50 0.79
N VAL A 626 7.91 -13.01 0.10
CA VAL A 626 6.52 -13.11 0.57
C VAL A 626 5.98 -14.54 0.58
N GLN A 627 6.68 -15.52 -0.02
CA GLN A 627 6.22 -16.92 -0.13
C GLN A 627 6.17 -17.66 1.22
N VAL A 628 6.80 -17.10 2.25
CA VAL A 628 6.66 -17.59 3.63
C VAL A 628 5.27 -17.30 4.20
N LEU A 629 4.55 -16.33 3.64
CA LEU A 629 3.18 -16.01 3.99
C LEU A 629 2.20 -16.95 3.27
N PRO A 630 1.07 -17.30 3.89
CA PRO A 630 -0.04 -17.95 3.21
C PRO A 630 -0.46 -17.13 1.97
N GLU A 631 -0.79 -17.82 0.87
CA GLU A 631 -1.10 -17.19 -0.44
C GLU A 631 -2.04 -15.97 -0.35
N PRO A 632 -3.15 -15.99 0.43
CA PRO A 632 -4.06 -14.85 0.55
C PRO A 632 -3.38 -13.58 1.14
N TYR A 633 -2.36 -13.77 1.97
CA TYR A 633 -1.69 -12.68 2.70
C TYR A 633 -0.39 -12.24 2.03
N GLN A 634 0.09 -12.95 1.00
CA GLN A 634 1.31 -12.56 0.26
C GLN A 634 1.20 -11.14 -0.32
N LYS A 635 0.01 -10.78 -0.82
CA LYS A 635 -0.27 -9.44 -1.38
C LYS A 635 -0.38 -8.35 -0.32
N LYS A 636 -0.72 -8.70 0.93
CA LYS A 636 -0.80 -7.77 2.06
C LYS A 636 0.57 -7.49 2.67
N GLY A 637 1.49 -8.42 2.47
CA GLY A 637 2.87 -8.30 2.88
C GLY A 637 3.10 -8.64 4.35
N LEU A 638 4.36 -8.53 4.74
CA LEU A 638 4.84 -9.00 6.03
C LEU A 638 4.28 -8.20 7.20
N PHE A 639 4.29 -6.87 7.10
CA PHE A 639 3.84 -6.00 8.18
C PHE A 639 2.41 -6.32 8.63
N PHE A 640 1.48 -6.42 7.68
CA PHE A 640 0.08 -6.78 7.93
C PHE A 640 -0.01 -8.10 8.72
N THR A 641 0.60 -9.17 8.18
CA THR A 641 0.52 -10.50 8.79
C THR A 641 1.11 -10.52 10.20
N VAL A 642 2.29 -9.92 10.39
CA VAL A 642 2.98 -9.85 11.68
C VAL A 642 2.16 -9.04 12.69
N ALA A 643 1.52 -7.95 12.25
CA ALA A 643 0.70 -7.12 13.11
C ALA A 643 -0.52 -7.88 13.66
N HIS A 644 -1.19 -8.64 12.80
CA HIS A 644 -2.32 -9.49 13.21
C HIS A 644 -1.89 -10.58 14.19
N ILE A 645 -0.80 -11.29 13.89
CA ILE A 645 -0.26 -12.33 14.78
C ILE A 645 0.13 -11.75 16.14
N LEU A 646 0.90 -10.66 16.17
CA LEU A 646 1.35 -10.07 17.44
C LEU A 646 0.19 -9.50 18.24
N SER A 647 -0.80 -8.87 17.62
CA SER A 647 -1.99 -8.39 18.33
C SER A 647 -2.81 -9.54 18.92
N PHE A 648 -2.95 -10.66 18.19
CA PHE A 648 -3.59 -11.86 18.69
C PHE A 648 -2.87 -12.48 19.90
N LEU A 649 -1.54 -12.58 19.83
CA LEU A 649 -0.71 -13.08 20.93
C LEU A 649 -0.69 -12.14 22.13
N MET A 650 -0.64 -10.82 21.90
CA MET A 650 -0.45 -9.83 22.96
C MET A 650 -1.75 -9.42 23.66
N ARG A 651 -2.86 -10.16 23.50
CA ARG A 651 -4.14 -9.87 24.16
C ARG A 651 -3.96 -9.95 25.68
N PRO A 652 -4.02 -8.83 26.41
CA PRO A 652 -3.82 -8.86 27.85
C PRO A 652 -4.97 -9.59 28.53
N LYS A 653 -4.67 -10.26 29.65
CA LYS A 653 -5.70 -10.83 30.52
C LYS A 653 -6.66 -9.73 31.00
N ALA A 654 -7.94 -10.05 31.16
CA ALA A 654 -8.98 -9.08 31.52
C ALA A 654 -8.63 -8.22 32.75
N ALA A 655 -7.97 -8.80 33.77
CA ALA A 655 -7.51 -8.08 34.96
C ALA A 655 -6.42 -7.02 34.63
N LEU A 656 -5.39 -7.40 33.87
CA LEU A 656 -4.36 -6.47 33.41
C LEU A 656 -4.93 -5.40 32.48
N TYR A 657 -5.82 -5.78 31.56
CA TYR A 657 -6.49 -4.81 30.68
C TYR A 657 -7.32 -3.78 31.47
N LYS A 658 -8.02 -4.24 32.52
CA LYS A 658 -8.74 -3.35 33.44
C LYS A 658 -7.78 -2.39 34.12
N GLU A 659 -6.64 -2.87 34.63
CA GLU A 659 -5.65 -2.01 35.28
C GLU A 659 -5.03 -1.00 34.31
N VAL A 660 -4.74 -1.39 33.06
CA VAL A 660 -4.27 -0.46 32.02
C VAL A 660 -5.29 0.67 31.81
N ARG A 661 -6.59 0.37 31.76
CA ARG A 661 -7.65 1.39 31.62
C ARG A 661 -7.72 2.33 32.82
N GLU A 662 -7.72 1.77 34.04
CA GLU A 662 -7.71 2.56 35.28
C GLU A 662 -6.47 3.45 35.37
N PHE A 663 -5.32 2.93 34.94
CA PHE A 663 -4.07 3.68 34.88
C PHE A 663 -4.12 4.80 33.83
N LYS A 664 -4.68 4.53 32.64
CA LYS A 664 -4.90 5.51 31.58
C LYS A 664 -5.75 6.69 32.08
N GLU A 665 -6.83 6.40 32.80
CA GLU A 665 -7.66 7.43 33.47
C GLU A 665 -6.85 8.20 34.53
N LYS A 666 -6.11 7.49 35.38
CA LYS A 666 -5.31 8.08 36.46
C LYS A 666 -4.21 9.02 35.98
N ILE A 667 -3.55 8.73 34.86
CA ILE A 667 -2.52 9.63 34.30
C ILE A 667 -3.10 10.79 33.50
N GLY A 668 -4.44 10.90 33.42
CA GLY A 668 -5.12 11.97 32.71
C GLY A 668 -5.01 11.84 31.20
N TRP A 669 -5.05 10.61 30.68
CA TRP A 669 -5.08 10.39 29.23
C TRP A 669 -6.31 11.10 28.61
N PRO A 670 -6.14 11.94 27.59
CA PRO A 670 -7.24 12.71 27.02
C PRO A 670 -8.24 11.80 26.29
N LYS A 671 -9.55 12.07 26.44
CA LYS A 671 -10.59 11.32 25.73
C LYS A 671 -10.69 11.73 24.26
N ASP A 672 -10.58 13.03 23.98
CA ASP A 672 -10.85 13.63 22.67
C ASP A 672 -9.66 14.43 22.14
N GLN A 673 -8.42 14.06 22.50
CA GLN A 673 -7.22 14.69 21.94
C GLN A 673 -6.17 13.64 21.60
N PRO A 674 -5.46 13.80 20.46
CA PRO A 674 -4.47 12.82 20.04
C PRO A 674 -3.29 12.75 21.01
N VAL A 675 -2.66 11.58 21.09
CA VAL A 675 -1.46 11.33 21.91
C VAL A 675 -0.32 10.79 21.06
N ILE A 676 0.85 11.41 21.15
CA ILE A 676 2.10 10.82 20.62
C ILE A 676 2.59 9.77 21.62
N ALA A 677 2.68 8.52 21.20
CA ALA A 677 3.42 7.50 21.94
C ALA A 677 4.92 7.66 21.68
N LEU A 678 5.67 7.94 22.73
CA LEU A 678 7.11 8.06 22.72
C LEU A 678 7.73 6.93 23.53
N HIS A 679 8.64 6.17 22.92
CA HIS A 679 9.49 5.25 23.66
C HIS A 679 10.95 5.74 23.61
N VAL A 680 11.56 5.86 24.80
CA VAL A 680 12.98 6.24 24.94
C VAL A 680 13.73 5.10 25.61
N ARG A 681 14.48 4.35 24.79
CA ARG A 681 15.30 3.23 25.25
C ARG A 681 16.73 3.69 25.54
N HIS A 682 17.09 3.73 26.82
CA HIS A 682 18.42 4.10 27.28
C HIS A 682 19.19 2.93 27.92
N GLY A 683 18.56 1.93 28.51
CA GLY A 683 19.20 0.91 29.35
C GLY A 683 20.44 0.24 28.74
N ASP A 684 20.25 -0.91 28.08
CA ASP A 684 21.34 -1.62 27.41
C ASP A 684 21.88 -0.87 26.18
N SER A 685 21.04 -0.05 25.54
CA SER A 685 21.41 0.80 24.40
C SER A 685 22.45 1.87 24.71
N CYS A 686 22.68 2.22 25.97
CA CYS A 686 23.70 3.18 26.40
C CYS A 686 24.91 2.54 27.08
N LEU A 687 25.05 1.21 27.02
CA LEU A 687 26.27 0.50 27.42
C LEU A 687 27.28 0.49 26.27
N GLU A 688 28.57 0.35 26.56
CA GLU A 688 29.64 0.29 25.54
C GLU A 688 29.41 -0.84 24.53
N THR A 689 28.79 -1.95 24.96
CA THR A 689 28.42 -3.11 24.15
C THR A 689 27.30 -2.82 23.14
N ALA A 690 26.59 -1.69 23.26
CA ALA A 690 25.49 -1.31 22.35
C ALA A 690 25.96 -1.10 20.89
N THR A 691 27.24 -0.74 20.70
CA THR A 691 27.87 -0.63 19.38
C THR A 691 27.81 -1.94 18.59
N GLN A 692 27.84 -3.10 19.26
CA GLN A 692 27.73 -4.42 18.63
C GLN A 692 26.31 -4.74 18.13
N GLN A 693 25.30 -4.00 18.62
CA GLN A 693 23.90 -4.17 18.25
C GLN A 693 23.42 -3.13 17.22
N ALA A 694 24.35 -2.33 16.66
CA ALA A 694 24.04 -1.22 15.76
C ALA A 694 23.11 -0.16 16.36
N ARG A 695 23.03 -0.07 17.70
CA ARG A 695 22.17 0.87 18.41
C ARG A 695 22.95 2.09 18.86
N LYS A 696 22.33 3.26 18.70
CA LYS A 696 22.85 4.52 19.21
C LYS A 696 22.06 4.94 20.45
N CYS A 697 22.76 5.29 21.52
CA CYS A 697 22.20 6.00 22.66
C CYS A 697 22.00 7.46 22.28
N ASP A 698 20.78 7.85 21.89
CA ASP A 698 20.46 9.24 21.57
C ASP A 698 19.89 9.94 22.79
N SER A 699 20.17 11.25 22.90
CA SER A 699 19.67 12.07 23.99
C SER A 699 18.14 12.21 23.96
N PHE A 700 17.55 12.57 25.09
CA PHE A 700 16.13 12.92 25.14
C PHE A 700 15.78 14.06 24.19
N ASP A 701 16.63 15.08 24.10
CA ASP A 701 16.40 16.25 23.23
C ASP A 701 16.30 15.82 21.76
N THR A 702 17.09 14.84 21.32
CA THR A 702 17.02 14.25 19.97
C THR A 702 15.70 13.53 19.69
N HIS A 703 15.11 12.87 20.70
CA HIS A 703 13.77 12.29 20.56
C HIS A 703 12.72 13.39 20.47
N MET A 704 12.87 14.46 21.25
CA MET A 704 11.93 15.58 21.27
C MET A 704 11.93 16.36 19.94
N GLU A 705 13.05 16.45 19.22
CA GLU A 705 13.05 16.98 17.84
C GLU A 705 12.09 16.21 16.91
N SER A 706 11.97 14.88 17.10
CA SER A 706 11.04 14.05 16.33
C SER A 706 9.60 14.21 16.81
N VAL A 707 9.39 14.32 18.13
CA VAL A 707 8.08 14.66 18.71
C VAL A 707 7.59 16.01 18.18
N GLU A 708 8.45 17.04 18.14
CA GLU A 708 8.11 18.37 17.64
C GLU A 708 7.69 18.35 16.17
N LYS A 709 8.37 17.57 15.32
CA LYS A 709 7.99 17.39 13.92
C LYS A 709 6.58 16.83 13.76
N ILE A 710 6.25 15.76 14.48
CA ILE A 710 4.90 15.16 14.44
C ILE A 710 3.89 16.13 15.06
N ALA A 711 4.16 16.64 16.25
CA ALA A 711 3.28 17.54 16.99
C ALA A 711 2.91 18.78 16.17
N LYS A 712 3.89 19.43 15.52
CA LYS A 712 3.66 20.61 14.67
C LYS A 712 2.80 20.26 13.45
N LYS A 713 3.04 19.10 12.83
CA LYS A 713 2.33 18.68 11.62
C LYS A 713 0.87 18.30 11.89
N TYR A 714 0.60 17.68 13.03
CA TYR A 714 -0.71 17.11 13.36
C TYR A 714 -1.44 17.81 14.52
N GLY A 715 -0.87 18.89 15.07
CA GLY A 715 -1.46 19.65 16.17
C GLY A 715 -1.52 18.91 17.52
N ILE A 716 -0.63 17.93 17.75
CA ILE A 716 -0.68 17.06 18.94
C ILE A 716 0.07 17.69 20.12
N LYS A 717 -0.57 17.74 21.30
CA LYS A 717 0.01 18.33 22.54
C LYS A 717 0.30 17.32 23.64
N HIS A 718 -0.27 16.12 23.55
CA HIS A 718 -0.11 15.09 24.57
C HIS A 718 0.93 14.06 24.13
N VAL A 719 1.80 13.67 25.05
CA VAL A 719 2.87 12.71 24.78
C VAL A 719 2.88 11.67 25.89
N TYR A 720 2.56 10.42 25.57
CA TYR A 720 2.80 9.30 26.47
C TYR A 720 4.26 8.85 26.37
N ILE A 721 4.96 8.71 27.49
CA ILE A 721 6.36 8.29 27.50
C ILE A 721 6.52 6.97 28.24
N ALA A 722 7.09 5.98 27.55
CA ALA A 722 7.68 4.79 28.15
C ALA A 722 9.21 4.87 28.07
N THR A 723 9.91 4.62 29.18
CA THR A 723 11.37 4.64 29.21
C THR A 723 11.91 3.82 30.38
N ASP A 724 13.11 3.27 30.20
CA ASP A 724 13.88 2.53 31.20
C ASP A 724 14.89 3.42 31.97
N SER A 725 14.78 4.74 31.86
CA SER A 725 15.77 5.68 32.40
C SER A 725 15.17 6.86 33.17
N ASP A 726 15.47 6.92 34.47
CA ASP A 726 15.01 7.98 35.37
C ASP A 726 15.52 9.40 35.04
N THR A 727 16.57 9.49 34.21
CA THR A 727 17.12 10.78 33.78
C THR A 727 16.17 11.56 32.86
N ILE A 728 15.24 10.86 32.19
CA ILE A 728 14.26 11.46 31.27
C ILE A 728 13.32 12.41 32.00
N TRP A 729 12.96 12.09 33.24
CA TRP A 729 12.01 12.87 34.04
C TRP A 729 12.48 14.30 34.31
N LYS A 730 13.80 14.52 34.42
CA LYS A 730 14.37 15.86 34.56
C LYS A 730 14.29 16.66 33.26
N GLY A 731 14.38 15.98 32.11
CA GLY A 731 14.32 16.58 30.78
C GLY A 731 12.94 17.11 30.39
N LEU A 732 11.86 16.54 30.94
CA LEU A 732 10.49 16.94 30.62
C LEU A 732 10.22 18.44 30.85
N LYS A 733 10.85 19.03 31.87
CA LYS A 733 10.69 20.46 32.22
C LYS A 733 11.16 21.41 31.12
N LYS A 734 12.02 20.95 30.20
CA LYS A 734 12.48 21.75 29.05
C LYS A 734 11.39 21.97 28.00
N TYR A 735 10.33 21.17 28.03
CA TYR A 735 9.29 21.16 27.00
C TYR A 735 7.90 21.43 27.58
N PRO A 736 7.68 22.62 28.20
CA PRO A 736 6.44 22.95 28.91
C PRO A 736 5.21 23.07 28.00
N GLN A 737 5.41 23.14 26.67
CA GLN A 737 4.33 23.17 25.69
C GLN A 737 3.60 21.82 25.53
N TYR A 738 4.19 20.72 26.02
CA TYR A 738 3.59 19.38 25.96
C TYR A 738 3.05 18.94 27.32
N THR A 739 1.98 18.18 27.29
CA THR A 739 1.48 17.45 28.47
C THR A 739 1.99 16.02 28.41
N PHE A 740 2.92 15.69 29.30
CA PHE A 740 3.51 14.35 29.38
C PHE A 740 2.70 13.41 30.27
N LEU A 741 2.35 12.25 29.73
CA LEU A 741 1.66 11.14 30.40
C LEU A 741 2.67 10.02 30.66
N TYR A 742 2.88 9.60 31.90
CA TYR A 742 3.86 8.56 32.25
C TYR A 742 3.61 8.00 33.66
N ASP A 743 4.15 6.81 33.94
CA ASP A 743 4.12 6.23 35.28
C ASP A 743 5.19 6.82 36.20
N LYS A 744 4.76 7.58 37.21
CA LYS A 744 5.65 8.20 38.20
C LYS A 744 6.22 7.22 39.22
N LYS A 745 5.65 6.03 39.34
CA LYS A 745 5.98 5.06 40.40
C LYS A 745 6.78 3.87 39.90
N GLU A 746 7.08 3.82 38.61
CA GLU A 746 7.69 2.65 38.01
C GLU A 746 9.21 2.68 38.19
N GLU A 747 9.71 1.94 39.17
CA GLU A 747 11.14 1.66 39.28
C GLU A 747 11.53 0.64 38.20
N ARG A 748 12.22 1.10 37.15
CA ARG A 748 12.70 0.21 36.08
C ARG A 748 14.13 -0.26 36.34
N GLY A 749 14.40 -1.51 35.98
CA GLY A 749 15.69 -2.16 36.24
C GLY A 749 16.87 -1.64 35.40
N GLY A 750 16.63 -0.77 34.42
CA GLY A 750 17.53 -0.46 33.29
C GLY A 750 18.88 0.19 33.60
N LYS A 751 19.24 0.42 34.87
CA LYS A 751 20.57 0.93 35.24
C LYS A 751 20.99 0.67 36.68
N ARG A 752 20.50 -0.39 37.32
CA ARG A 752 21.05 -0.79 38.62
C ARG A 752 22.46 -1.36 38.39
N ASN A 753 23.49 -0.55 38.67
CA ASN A 753 24.91 -0.93 38.66
C ASN A 753 25.57 -1.28 37.31
N ASN A 754 25.18 -0.64 36.19
CA ASN A 754 25.73 -0.92 34.84
C ASN A 754 25.49 -2.36 34.32
N GLU A 755 24.53 -3.09 34.88
CA GLU A 755 24.13 -4.43 34.41
C GLU A 755 22.89 -4.35 33.52
N THR A 756 22.76 -5.25 32.55
CA THR A 756 21.56 -5.34 31.71
C THR A 756 20.40 -5.94 32.49
N VAL A 757 19.16 -5.62 32.10
CA VAL A 757 17.95 -6.25 32.67
C VAL A 757 18.01 -7.77 32.56
N ASP A 758 18.56 -8.30 31.46
CA ASP A 758 18.73 -9.74 31.24
C ASP A 758 19.61 -10.38 32.33
N ILE A 759 20.75 -9.78 32.66
CA ILE A 759 21.66 -10.24 33.71
C ILE A 759 20.96 -10.18 35.08
N LEU A 760 20.22 -9.10 35.35
CA LEU A 760 19.51 -8.94 36.61
C LEU A 760 18.37 -9.94 36.79
N LEU A 761 17.67 -10.30 35.72
CA LEU A 761 16.66 -11.37 35.70
C LEU A 761 17.30 -12.74 35.93
N GLU A 762 18.41 -13.02 35.24
CA GLU A 762 19.17 -14.26 35.39
C GLU A 762 19.69 -14.47 36.81
N ALA A 763 20.20 -13.40 37.42
CA ALA A 763 20.64 -13.40 38.80
C ALA A 763 19.49 -13.36 39.83
N ARG A 764 18.22 -13.36 39.39
CA ARG A 764 17.01 -13.21 40.23
C ARG A 764 17.03 -11.96 41.13
N ARG A 765 17.68 -10.91 40.67
CA ARG A 765 17.77 -9.59 41.33
C ARG A 765 16.65 -8.65 40.92
N LEU A 766 15.91 -9.01 39.88
CA LEU A 766 14.63 -8.41 39.49
C LEU A 766 13.53 -9.48 39.52
N ASN A 767 12.33 -9.08 39.93
CA ASN A 767 11.16 -9.93 39.74
C ASN A 767 10.76 -9.87 38.26
N GLY A 768 11.03 -10.95 37.53
CA GLY A 768 10.76 -10.99 36.10
C GLY A 768 9.29 -10.87 35.73
N CYS A 769 8.36 -11.26 36.62
CA CYS A 769 6.95 -11.23 36.29
C CYS A 769 6.42 -9.81 36.42
N ASN A 770 6.89 -9.08 37.44
CA ASN A 770 6.65 -7.65 37.54
C ASN A 770 7.27 -6.87 36.37
N GLU A 771 8.48 -7.25 35.92
CA GLU A 771 9.11 -6.62 34.76
C GLU A 771 8.28 -6.85 33.49
N ALA A 772 7.91 -8.11 33.22
CA ALA A 772 7.06 -8.45 32.07
C ALA A 772 5.71 -7.73 32.14
N TYR A 773 5.10 -7.68 33.33
CA TYR A 773 3.85 -6.95 33.58
C TYR A 773 3.96 -5.48 33.19
N ASN A 774 5.01 -4.80 33.66
CA ASN A 774 5.25 -3.39 33.37
C ASN A 774 5.48 -3.14 31.86
N VAL A 775 6.24 -4.02 31.20
CA VAL A 775 6.45 -3.93 29.75
C VAL A 775 5.15 -4.16 28.97
N VAL A 776 4.28 -5.08 29.39
CA VAL A 776 2.98 -5.29 28.73
C VAL A 776 2.06 -4.08 28.92
N LYS A 777 2.03 -3.49 30.14
CA LYS A 777 1.29 -2.25 30.42
C LYS A 777 1.75 -1.12 29.51
N ASP A 778 3.07 -0.95 29.35
CA ASP A 778 3.64 0.02 28.41
C ASP A 778 3.26 -0.24 26.97
N LEU A 779 3.40 -1.48 26.49
CA LEU A 779 3.08 -1.82 25.11
C LEU A 779 1.60 -1.57 24.81
N ALA A 780 0.72 -1.84 25.77
CA ALA A 780 -0.69 -1.51 25.66
C ALA A 780 -0.89 0.02 25.54
N LEU A 781 -0.26 0.82 26.38
CA LEU A 781 -0.38 2.29 26.35
C LEU A 781 0.30 2.93 25.12
N LEU A 782 1.46 2.42 24.70
CA LEU A 782 2.11 2.83 23.45
C LEU A 782 1.24 2.47 22.24
N GLY A 783 0.61 1.29 22.24
CA GLY A 783 -0.34 0.83 21.22
C GLY A 783 -1.62 1.68 21.13
N GLU A 784 -1.96 2.40 22.20
CA GLU A 784 -3.08 3.34 22.25
C GLU A 784 -2.76 4.72 21.67
N GLY A 785 -1.49 5.03 21.38
CA GLY A 785 -1.09 6.29 20.78
C GLY A 785 -1.62 6.49 19.35
N ASP A 786 -1.80 7.74 18.96
CA ASP A 786 -2.29 8.16 17.64
C ASP A 786 -1.16 8.52 16.67
N ALA A 787 0.04 8.68 17.21
CA ALA A 787 1.29 8.73 16.48
C ALA A 787 2.40 8.05 17.29
N PHE A 788 3.52 7.72 16.64
CA PHE A 788 4.62 7.01 17.28
C PHE A 788 5.97 7.68 17.04
N VAL A 789 6.78 7.81 18.08
CA VAL A 789 8.19 8.21 18.01
C VAL A 789 9.04 7.19 18.76
N GLY A 790 10.06 6.66 18.10
CA GLY A 790 10.95 5.68 18.70
C GLY A 790 12.04 5.22 17.74
N LYS A 791 12.50 3.99 17.93
CA LYS A 791 13.61 3.35 17.23
C LYS A 791 13.28 1.92 16.87
N PHE A 792 13.16 1.61 15.58
CA PHE A 792 12.80 0.26 15.15
C PHE A 792 13.93 -0.77 15.26
N THR A 793 15.13 -0.38 15.68
CA THR A 793 16.13 -1.33 16.21
C THR A 793 15.73 -1.94 17.56
N SER A 794 14.70 -1.39 18.22
CA SER A 794 14.09 -1.92 19.44
C SER A 794 12.85 -2.75 19.12
N ASN A 795 12.80 -3.97 19.65
CA ASN A 795 11.62 -4.85 19.53
C ASN A 795 10.37 -4.26 20.18
N ILE A 796 10.52 -3.49 21.27
CA ILE A 796 9.39 -2.88 21.97
C ILE A 796 8.66 -1.90 21.04
N ASP A 797 9.42 -1.07 20.33
CA ASP A 797 8.93 -0.05 19.41
C ASP A 797 8.23 -0.69 18.21
N ARG A 798 8.80 -1.80 17.70
CA ARG A 798 8.19 -2.56 16.61
C ARG A 798 6.87 -3.20 17.02
N ILE A 799 6.77 -3.74 18.24
CA ILE A 799 5.52 -4.29 18.79
C ILE A 799 4.51 -3.17 19.03
N ALA A 800 4.90 -2.09 19.70
CA ALA A 800 4.03 -0.95 19.95
C ALA A 800 3.41 -0.40 18.66
N TYR A 801 4.20 -0.24 17.61
CA TYR A 801 3.70 0.29 16.34
C TYR A 801 2.76 -0.67 15.61
N VAL A 802 2.98 -1.99 15.67
CA VAL A 802 1.99 -2.93 15.11
C VAL A 802 0.69 -2.97 15.91
N LEU A 803 0.75 -2.78 17.23
CA LEU A 803 -0.44 -2.64 18.07
C LEU A 803 -1.22 -1.36 17.72
N GLN A 804 -0.53 -0.24 17.50
CA GLN A 804 -1.17 0.98 16.98
C GLN A 804 -1.86 0.75 15.65
N TYR A 805 -1.17 0.10 14.69
CA TYR A 805 -1.75 -0.23 13.39
C TYR A 805 -3.03 -1.07 13.54
N ARG A 806 -3.01 -2.09 14.41
CA ARG A 806 -4.17 -2.97 14.64
C ARG A 806 -5.33 -2.25 15.31
N ARG A 807 -5.07 -1.38 16.28
CA ARG A 807 -6.09 -0.52 16.89
C ARG A 807 -6.69 0.46 15.88
N ALA A 808 -5.83 1.10 15.09
CA ALA A 808 -6.25 2.13 14.15
C ALA A 808 -6.92 1.57 12.89
N GLY A 809 -6.62 0.33 12.50
CA GLY A 809 -7.01 -0.25 11.22
C GLY A 809 -6.34 0.42 10.01
N THR A 810 -5.20 1.09 10.25
CA THR A 810 -4.39 1.77 9.23
C THR A 810 -3.06 2.21 9.86
N PHE A 811 -2.10 2.65 9.03
CA PHE A 811 -0.84 3.19 9.52
C PHE A 811 -1.07 4.52 10.25
N THR A 812 -0.58 4.62 11.50
CA THR A 812 -0.53 5.88 12.24
C THR A 812 0.74 6.66 11.84
N PRO A 813 0.73 8.00 11.92
CA PRO A 813 1.95 8.78 11.71
C PRO A 813 3.06 8.31 12.65
N TYR A 814 4.27 8.10 12.12
CA TYR A 814 5.41 7.71 12.95
C TYR A 814 6.73 8.32 12.49
N ILE A 815 7.68 8.39 13.40
CA ILE A 815 9.10 8.60 13.12
C ILE A 815 9.90 7.53 13.84
N SER A 816 10.59 6.68 13.07
CA SER A 816 11.68 5.86 13.57
C SER A 816 12.99 6.59 13.34
N MET A 817 13.78 6.73 14.41
CA MET A 817 14.99 7.56 14.39
C MET A 817 16.20 6.86 13.76
N ASP A 818 16.16 5.53 13.59
CA ASP A 818 17.35 4.74 13.29
C ASP A 818 17.20 3.67 12.21
N SER A 819 16.00 3.13 11.98
CA SER A 819 15.77 2.14 10.92
C SER A 819 14.31 2.11 10.43
N PRO A 820 14.05 1.64 9.20
CA PRO A 820 12.72 1.24 8.79
C PRO A 820 12.17 0.09 9.65
N TRP A 821 10.84 -0.05 9.70
CA TRP A 821 10.25 -1.19 10.38
C TRP A 821 10.64 -2.49 9.67
N CYS A 822 10.93 -3.53 10.45
CA CYS A 822 11.24 -4.85 9.92
C CYS A 822 10.80 -5.96 10.88
N PHE A 823 10.78 -7.20 10.41
CA PHE A 823 10.56 -8.39 11.23
C PHE A 823 11.31 -9.56 10.61
N ASP A 824 12.20 -10.22 11.36
CA ASP A 824 12.83 -11.46 10.91
C ASP A 824 13.58 -12.18 12.04
N PHE A 825 12.87 -12.42 13.15
CA PHE A 825 13.49 -12.95 14.37
C PHE A 825 14.47 -14.11 14.09
N GLY A 826 15.71 -13.97 14.60
CA GLY A 826 16.78 -14.95 14.41
C GLY A 826 17.62 -14.75 13.14
N VAL A 827 17.32 -13.75 12.31
CA VAL A 827 18.04 -13.42 11.08
C VAL A 827 18.46 -11.94 11.10
N ARG A 828 19.70 -11.64 10.70
CA ARG A 828 20.19 -10.26 10.55
C ARG A 828 19.77 -9.69 9.21
N SER A 829 18.51 -9.30 9.08
CA SER A 829 17.97 -8.69 7.85
C SER A 829 17.64 -7.20 8.01
N GLY A 830 17.73 -6.66 9.22
CA GLY A 830 17.50 -5.24 9.46
C GLY A 830 18.69 -4.41 9.04
N ARG A 831 18.44 -3.23 8.49
CA ARG A 831 19.50 -2.25 8.20
C ARG A 831 19.16 -0.89 8.79
N THR A 832 20.09 -0.35 9.56
CA THR A 832 19.99 1.01 10.12
C THR A 832 20.20 2.06 9.03
N ASN A 833 19.82 3.31 9.34
CA ASN A 833 20.02 4.47 8.47
C ASN A 833 21.51 4.75 8.19
N THR A 834 22.42 4.23 9.03
CA THR A 834 23.87 4.29 8.82
C THR A 834 24.42 3.08 8.07
N GLY A 835 23.56 2.16 7.61
CA GLY A 835 23.95 0.98 6.85
C GLY A 835 24.43 -0.22 7.67
N MET A 836 24.38 -0.16 9.00
CA MET A 836 24.72 -1.31 9.85
C MET A 836 23.57 -2.31 9.91
N ASP A 837 23.89 -3.59 9.76
CA ASP A 837 22.91 -4.68 9.85
C ASP A 837 22.58 -5.04 11.31
N PHE A 838 21.33 -5.36 11.61
CA PHE A 838 20.85 -5.76 12.94
C PHE A 838 19.80 -6.88 12.85
N TYR A 839 19.54 -7.53 13.99
CA TYR A 839 18.47 -8.53 14.08
C TYR A 839 17.12 -7.84 14.12
N CYS A 840 16.37 -8.03 13.05
CA CYS A 840 14.93 -7.96 13.13
C CYS A 840 14.41 -9.19 13.92
#